data_AF-A0A6A4Y4L1-F1
#
_entry.id   AF-A0A6A4Y4L1-F1
#
_cell.length_a   1.000
_cell.length_b   1.000
_cell.length_c   1.000
_cell.angle_alpha   90.00
_cell.angle_beta   90.00
_cell.angle_gamma   90.00
#
_symmetry.space_group_name_H-M   'P 1'
#
loop_
_entity.id
_entity.type
_entity.pdbx_description
1 polymer ?
#
loop_
_entity_poly.entity_id
_entity_poly.type
_entity_poly.pdbx_seq_one_letter_code
_entity_poly.pdbx_strand_id
1 'polypeptide(L)'
;MSVRDIPQAFPSSTPTVKAATVYLYDLVVYITCLLGLVGGLCLVATVAVKFHIHAANLIWFNRVVGSLWIGRPLLCIRGIIAVLLLGTSPLQPVLTTPSSTRFQIQPRHWLETLIVAGEATWVLYIAQDFLTLVAHKLATLYGPVSCVIAWAALAALEMAAPVTPTSTLSRTSSAQDMDAVIECASGTVYIGSATRVALIVGIQALSLVVFYVAVWLYHGRTMESTEFLSSNRHVLGTADIFLEDSNESTKRLWSMGKVSCLMAGLVTFSWRGHHYIFNVKLWTVQTDTASTRSAFSTFENHDAMLASAKYVISAANGVAASQPYTLLAHPHVKRLLVGGGFCCLVVAIVSSISYVQVSQQQLANDLFWGAFNMTGAHAFLANWYNQQLILGNSNVTIQINKQDINQEGMFNLAKATVTTSENFGSLMQNTDLNTIDAIVKGLRTTDACLVPWIFTQYCYVDFNRQWEMASTAARQQRCRAMTANGAVFLESSLRNVNYQAFRECWGAAFDVAVAAEVGRTQGGQTWLTLVSSPVKLPIADEVAAWSGHGIKHFTPQWQNFKTVGLNNYYDVKNVFGSTYPFTLQYKLGNFRLDKQTTYKMYWGLANDWIAVAQNSSGIGGLSLVRSSPTYAFTNQTAETVMLQNGTL
;
A
#
# COMPACT_ATOMS: atom_id res chain seq x y z
N MET A 1 27.28 -18.17 -19.15
CA MET A 1 26.36 -17.02 -19.35
C MET A 1 26.92 -16.18 -20.48
N SER A 2 26.16 -16.03 -21.58
CA SER A 2 26.56 -15.19 -22.72
C SER A 2 26.67 -13.73 -22.27
N VAL A 3 27.79 -13.09 -22.57
CA VAL A 3 28.12 -11.68 -22.21
C VAL A 3 27.24 -10.65 -22.96
N ARG A 4 26.26 -11.10 -23.76
CA ARG A 4 25.48 -10.22 -24.66
C ARG A 4 24.08 -9.82 -24.19
N ASP A 5 23.53 -10.43 -23.16
CA ASP A 5 22.19 -10.08 -22.71
C ASP A 5 22.27 -9.17 -21.48
N ILE A 6 22.22 -7.86 -21.72
CA ILE A 6 22.03 -6.87 -20.66
C ILE A 6 20.68 -7.22 -19.99
N PRO A 7 20.65 -7.45 -18.66
CA PRO A 7 19.41 -7.78 -17.98
C PRO A 7 18.38 -6.67 -18.22
N GLN A 8 17.19 -7.07 -18.69
CA GLN A 8 16.09 -6.13 -18.90
C GLN A 8 15.67 -5.56 -17.55
N ALA A 9 15.94 -4.27 -17.32
CA ALA A 9 15.45 -3.56 -16.16
C ALA A 9 13.93 -3.39 -16.31
N PHE A 10 13.16 -4.01 -15.42
CA PHE A 10 11.73 -3.75 -15.30
C PHE A 10 11.56 -2.74 -14.15
N PRO A 11 11.10 -1.49 -14.40
CA PRO A 11 10.70 -0.62 -13.32
C PRO A 11 9.50 -1.26 -12.65
N SER A 12 9.61 -1.63 -11.38
CA SER A 12 8.46 -2.05 -10.60
C SER A 12 7.60 -0.80 -10.35
N SER A 13 6.61 -0.56 -11.20
CA SER A 13 5.67 0.54 -11.01
C SER A 13 4.69 0.18 -9.90
N THR A 14 4.99 0.55 -8.65
CA THR A 14 4.08 1.22 -7.68
C THR A 14 4.60 1.15 -6.24
N PRO A 15 4.50 2.24 -5.45
CA PRO A 15 4.49 2.19 -4.00
C PRO A 15 3.03 2.02 -3.54
N THR A 16 2.40 0.86 -3.74
CA THR A 16 1.05 0.64 -3.22
C THR A 16 1.01 -0.59 -2.32
N VAL A 17 0.86 -0.33 -1.03
CA VAL A 17 0.39 -1.30 -0.05
C VAL A 17 -1.00 -1.78 -0.50
N LYS A 18 -1.23 -3.09 -0.54
CA LYS A 18 -2.54 -3.67 -0.87
C LYS A 18 -3.60 -3.13 0.11
N ALA A 19 -4.79 -2.77 -0.37
CA ALA A 19 -5.82 -2.13 0.47
C ALA A 19 -6.28 -3.06 1.60
N ALA A 20 -6.28 -4.37 1.39
CA ALA A 20 -6.52 -5.34 2.46
C ALA A 20 -5.59 -5.14 3.68
N THR A 21 -4.31 -4.84 3.45
CA THR A 21 -3.35 -4.57 4.52
C THR A 21 -3.63 -3.22 5.21
N VAL A 22 -4.09 -2.22 4.46
CA VAL A 22 -4.52 -0.93 5.00
C VAL A 22 -5.73 -1.11 5.93
N TYR A 23 -6.75 -1.86 5.53
CA TYR A 23 -7.92 -2.09 6.38
C TYR A 23 -7.59 -2.86 7.65
N LEU A 24 -6.70 -3.85 7.59
CA LEU A 24 -6.24 -4.55 8.79
C LEU A 24 -5.47 -3.61 9.71
N TYR A 25 -4.67 -2.70 9.17
CA TYR A 25 -3.99 -1.66 9.94
C TYR A 25 -4.97 -0.70 10.60
N ASP A 26 -5.95 -0.17 9.85
CA ASP A 26 -6.97 0.74 10.37
C ASP A 26 -7.80 0.10 11.49
N LEU A 27 -8.10 -1.19 11.38
CA LEU A 27 -8.77 -1.94 12.44
C LEU A 27 -7.92 -2.02 13.72
N VAL A 28 -6.61 -2.27 13.58
CA VAL A 28 -5.67 -2.28 14.70
C VAL A 28 -5.57 -0.89 15.32
N VAL A 29 -5.55 0.18 14.52
CA VAL A 29 -5.58 1.58 15.00
C VAL A 29 -6.87 1.85 15.76
N TYR A 30 -8.03 1.49 15.22
CA TYR A 30 -9.33 1.62 15.89
C TYR A 30 -9.34 0.95 17.26
N ILE A 31 -8.85 -0.28 17.36
CA ILE A 31 -8.74 -1.02 18.63
C ILE A 31 -7.84 -0.29 19.61
N THR A 32 -6.67 0.19 19.16
CA THR A 32 -5.74 0.96 20.00
C THR A 32 -6.35 2.27 20.49
N CYS A 33 -7.03 3.02 19.61
CA CYS A 33 -7.72 4.26 19.96
C CYS A 33 -8.83 4.02 20.99
N LEU A 34 -9.59 2.94 20.86
CA LEU A 34 -10.63 2.59 21.82
C LEU A 34 -10.06 2.20 23.19
N LEU A 35 -8.98 1.41 23.23
CA LEU A 35 -8.25 1.12 24.48
C LEU A 35 -7.71 2.40 25.12
N GLY A 36 -7.12 3.28 24.32
CA GLY A 36 -6.63 4.58 24.77
C GLY A 36 -7.75 5.47 25.32
N LEU A 37 -8.90 5.50 24.67
CA LEU A 37 -10.08 6.26 25.11
C LEU A 37 -10.61 5.73 26.45
N VAL A 38 -10.81 4.43 26.58
CA VAL A 38 -11.28 3.83 27.84
C VAL A 38 -10.25 4.00 28.95
N GLY A 39 -8.96 3.86 28.64
CA GLY A 39 -7.85 4.13 29.57
C GLY A 39 -7.85 5.58 30.05
N GLY A 40 -8.02 6.54 29.12
CA GLY A 40 -8.15 7.96 29.43
C GLY A 40 -9.36 8.27 30.31
N LEU A 41 -10.52 7.67 30.02
CA LEU A 41 -11.70 7.79 30.88
C LEU A 41 -11.47 7.19 32.27
N CYS A 42 -10.73 6.07 32.38
CA CYS A 42 -10.35 5.49 33.67
C CYS A 42 -9.44 6.42 34.47
N LEU A 43 -8.49 7.12 33.83
CA LEU A 43 -7.63 8.12 34.47
C LEU A 43 -8.44 9.31 35.00
N VAL A 44 -9.34 9.86 34.18
CA VAL A 44 -10.24 10.95 34.59
C VAL A 44 -11.12 10.52 35.76
N ALA A 45 -11.69 9.32 35.70
CA ALA A 45 -12.50 8.76 36.79
C ALA A 45 -11.69 8.54 38.07
N THR A 46 -10.42 8.15 37.96
CA THR A 46 -9.50 7.99 39.11
C THR A 46 -9.25 9.32 39.80
N VAL A 47 -9.01 10.39 39.04
CA VAL A 47 -8.83 11.75 39.57
C VAL A 47 -10.13 12.26 40.21
N ALA A 48 -11.28 12.04 39.56
CA ALA A 48 -12.58 12.47 40.06
C ALA A 48 -12.97 11.79 41.39
N VAL A 49 -12.51 10.55 41.61
CA VAL A 49 -12.71 9.79 42.85
C VAL A 49 -11.55 10.01 43.85
N LYS A 50 -10.68 11.00 43.62
CA LYS A 50 -9.54 11.36 44.50
C LYS A 50 -8.64 10.16 44.81
N PHE A 51 -8.34 9.32 43.82
CA PHE A 51 -7.51 8.12 43.96
C PHE A 51 -8.02 7.04 44.94
N HIS A 52 -9.29 7.09 45.36
CA HIS A 52 -9.91 6.04 46.17
C HIS A 52 -10.32 4.86 45.26
N ILE A 53 -9.33 4.13 44.75
CA ILE A 53 -9.52 3.01 43.82
C ILE A 53 -8.83 1.74 44.34
N HIS A 54 -9.38 0.58 43.97
CA HIS A 54 -8.72 -0.71 44.19
C HIS A 54 -7.69 -0.92 43.08
N ALA A 55 -6.44 -0.50 43.31
CA ALA A 55 -5.40 -0.47 42.28
C ALA A 55 -5.09 -1.84 41.66
N ALA A 56 -5.28 -2.93 42.41
CA ALA A 56 -5.12 -4.30 41.90
C ALA A 56 -6.04 -4.61 40.72
N ASN A 57 -7.24 -4.02 40.68
CA ASN A 57 -8.19 -4.20 39.58
C ASN A 57 -7.69 -3.64 38.24
N LEU A 58 -6.77 -2.66 38.25
CA LEU A 58 -6.19 -2.08 37.03
C LEU A 58 -5.25 -3.03 36.29
N ILE A 59 -4.67 -4.01 36.97
CA ILE A 59 -3.77 -5.01 36.35
C ILE A 59 -4.51 -5.82 35.28
N TRP A 60 -5.83 -5.96 35.42
CA TRP A 60 -6.69 -6.70 34.50
C TRP A 60 -7.21 -5.86 33.34
N PHE A 61 -6.75 -4.62 33.16
CA PHE A 61 -7.28 -3.67 32.17
C PHE A 61 -7.37 -4.26 30.76
N ASN A 62 -6.26 -4.74 30.20
CA ASN A 62 -6.24 -5.27 28.83
C ASN A 62 -7.22 -6.44 28.66
N ARG A 63 -7.29 -7.33 29.65
CA ARG A 63 -8.11 -8.55 29.60
C ARG A 63 -9.61 -8.24 29.71
N VAL A 64 -9.97 -7.34 30.62
CA VAL A 64 -11.37 -6.96 30.89
C VAL A 64 -11.88 -5.99 29.84
N VAL A 65 -11.18 -4.88 29.60
CA VAL A 65 -11.60 -3.86 28.63
C VAL A 65 -11.59 -4.42 27.20
N GLY A 66 -10.58 -5.23 26.86
CA GLY A 66 -10.53 -5.88 25.55
C GLY A 66 -11.76 -6.73 25.25
N SER A 67 -12.15 -7.62 26.18
CA SER A 67 -13.32 -8.49 25.96
C SER A 67 -14.64 -7.72 25.93
N LEU A 68 -14.76 -6.68 26.77
CA LEU A 68 -16.05 -6.02 27.04
C LEU A 68 -16.34 -4.77 26.20
N TRP A 69 -15.32 -4.00 25.82
CA TRP A 69 -15.47 -2.77 25.02
C TRP A 69 -15.19 -3.00 23.54
N ILE A 70 -14.21 -3.83 23.20
CA ILE A 70 -13.81 -4.10 21.80
C ILE A 70 -14.56 -5.31 21.25
N GLY A 71 -14.62 -6.38 22.03
CA GLY A 71 -15.24 -7.64 21.63
C GLY A 71 -14.23 -8.66 21.09
N ARG A 72 -14.57 -9.94 21.28
CA ARG A 72 -13.70 -11.10 20.97
C ARG A 72 -13.24 -11.17 19.51
N PRO A 73 -14.10 -10.94 18.48
CA PRO A 73 -13.67 -11.07 17.09
C PRO A 73 -12.60 -10.07 16.68
N LEU A 74 -12.72 -8.81 17.10
CA LEU A 74 -11.75 -7.75 16.80
C LEU A 74 -10.40 -7.99 17.51
N LEU A 75 -10.44 -8.44 18.76
CA LEU A 75 -9.23 -8.89 19.45
C LEU A 75 -8.57 -10.10 18.78
N CYS A 76 -9.37 -11.02 18.24
CA CYS A 76 -8.88 -12.21 17.54
C CYS A 76 -8.11 -11.78 16.29
N ILE A 77 -8.68 -10.87 15.50
CA ILE A 77 -8.03 -10.32 14.31
C ILE A 77 -6.73 -9.63 14.69
N ARG A 78 -6.73 -8.79 15.73
CA ARG A 78 -5.51 -8.12 16.22
C ARG A 78 -4.41 -9.12 16.61
N GLY A 79 -4.77 -10.15 17.37
CA GLY A 79 -3.84 -11.22 17.76
C GLY A 79 -3.31 -12.02 16.56
N ILE A 80 -4.17 -12.37 15.61
CA ILE A 80 -3.78 -13.09 14.39
C ILE A 80 -2.84 -12.24 13.54
N ILE A 81 -3.09 -10.93 13.37
CA ILE A 81 -2.18 -10.02 12.66
C ILE A 81 -0.79 -10.04 13.30
N ALA A 82 -0.71 -9.99 14.63
CA ALA A 82 0.57 -10.09 15.34
C ALA A 82 1.26 -11.45 15.14
N VAL A 83 0.51 -12.55 15.16
CA VAL A 83 1.04 -13.90 14.85
C VAL A 83 1.59 -13.96 13.42
N LEU A 84 0.88 -13.39 12.45
CA LEU A 84 1.34 -13.32 11.06
C LEU A 84 2.59 -12.43 10.91
N LEU A 85 2.66 -11.32 11.65
CA LEU A 85 3.83 -10.44 11.68
C LEU A 85 5.08 -11.12 12.25
N LEU A 86 4.93 -11.97 13.28
CA LEU A 86 6.00 -12.82 13.82
C LEU A 86 6.33 -14.03 12.91
N GLY A 87 5.39 -14.42 12.06
CA GLY A 87 5.57 -15.46 11.04
C GLY A 87 6.25 -14.96 9.76
N THR A 88 6.54 -13.65 9.66
CA THR A 88 7.03 -12.98 8.44
C THR A 88 8.42 -12.39 8.65
N SER A 89 9.31 -12.57 7.67
CA SER A 89 10.66 -12.05 7.74
C SER A 89 10.74 -10.53 7.49
N PRO A 90 11.46 -9.75 8.31
CA PRO A 90 11.69 -8.31 8.08
C PRO A 90 12.80 -8.11 7.03
N LEU A 91 12.42 -8.10 5.76
CA LEU A 91 13.32 -7.81 4.64
C LEU A 91 13.30 -6.34 4.25
N GLN A 92 14.50 -5.77 4.07
CA GLN A 92 14.65 -4.47 3.42
C GLN A 92 15.73 -4.51 2.34
N PRO A 93 15.54 -3.83 1.20
CA PRO A 93 16.61 -3.61 0.23
C PRO A 93 17.62 -2.61 0.81
N VAL A 94 18.87 -3.02 0.94
CA VAL A 94 19.98 -2.18 1.43
C VAL A 94 21.03 -2.03 0.33
N LEU A 95 21.50 -0.80 0.16
CA LEU A 95 22.64 -0.48 -0.71
C LEU A 95 23.93 -1.02 -0.09
N THR A 96 24.58 -1.96 -0.78
CA THR A 96 25.90 -2.49 -0.37
C THR A 96 27.05 -1.75 -1.04
N THR A 97 26.85 -1.27 -2.26
CA THR A 97 27.77 -0.41 -3.00
C THR A 97 26.96 0.66 -3.73
N PRO A 98 27.57 1.71 -4.30
CA PRO A 98 26.85 2.74 -5.07
C PRO A 98 26.01 2.20 -6.24
N SER A 99 26.24 0.94 -6.65
CA SER A 99 25.58 0.30 -7.79
C SER A 99 24.97 -1.08 -7.50
N SER A 100 24.99 -1.55 -6.24
CA SER A 100 24.46 -2.88 -5.88
C SER A 100 23.58 -2.84 -4.64
N THR A 101 22.34 -3.30 -4.81
CA THR A 101 21.36 -3.48 -3.75
C THR A 101 21.18 -4.96 -3.46
N ARG A 102 21.17 -5.34 -2.18
CA ARG A 102 20.78 -6.68 -1.76
C ARG A 102 19.66 -6.60 -0.73
N PHE A 103 18.87 -7.67 -0.62
CA PHE A 103 18.00 -7.81 0.54
C PHE A 103 18.85 -8.13 1.76
N GLN A 104 18.63 -7.39 2.83
CA GLN A 104 19.19 -7.66 4.14
C GLN A 104 18.06 -7.84 5.14
N ILE A 105 18.18 -8.87 5.98
CA ILE A 105 17.27 -9.06 7.11
C ILE A 105 17.63 -7.97 8.13
N GLN A 106 16.66 -7.09 8.41
CA GLN A 106 16.81 -6.10 9.46
C GLN A 106 16.08 -6.63 10.70
N PRO A 107 16.79 -7.19 11.68
CA PRO A 107 16.14 -7.73 12.87
C PRO A 107 15.37 -6.61 13.57
N ARG A 108 14.15 -6.91 14.01
CA ARG A 108 13.33 -6.00 14.80
C ARG A 108 14.07 -5.63 16.07
N HIS A 109 13.95 -4.38 16.50
CA HIS A 109 14.52 -3.98 17.79
C HIS A 109 13.88 -4.81 18.91
N TRP A 110 14.64 -5.16 19.96
CA TRP A 110 14.15 -6.05 21.02
C TRP A 110 12.83 -5.56 21.64
N LEU A 111 12.67 -4.23 21.78
CA LEU A 111 11.44 -3.63 22.29
C LEU A 111 10.24 -3.86 21.36
N GLU A 112 10.45 -3.73 20.05
CA GLU A 112 9.40 -4.00 19.05
C GLU A 112 9.00 -5.47 19.09
N THR A 113 9.97 -6.37 19.23
CA THR A 113 9.73 -7.81 19.40
C THR A 113 8.88 -8.09 20.64
N LEU A 114 9.18 -7.46 21.78
CA LEU A 114 8.38 -7.61 23.01
C LEU A 114 6.95 -7.09 22.82
N ILE A 115 6.77 -5.97 22.12
CA ILE A 115 5.46 -5.40 21.82
C ILE A 115 4.66 -6.35 20.93
N VAL A 116 5.21 -6.78 19.79
CA VAL A 116 4.51 -7.67 18.84
C VAL A 116 4.23 -9.04 19.47
N ALA A 117 5.15 -9.58 20.28
CA ALA A 117 4.90 -10.80 21.06
C ALA A 117 3.75 -10.61 22.05
N GLY A 118 3.65 -9.44 22.68
CA GLY A 118 2.53 -9.07 23.56
C GLY A 118 1.21 -9.04 22.80
N GLU A 119 1.20 -8.42 21.63
CA GLU A 119 0.03 -8.38 20.75
C GLU A 119 -0.41 -9.77 20.29
N ALA A 120 0.53 -10.70 20.07
CA ALA A 120 0.17 -12.09 19.72
C ALA A 120 -0.59 -12.81 20.84
N THR A 121 -0.42 -12.41 22.11
CA THR A 121 -1.10 -13.04 23.26
C THR A 121 -2.58 -12.69 23.39
N TRP A 122 -3.12 -11.76 22.59
CA TRP A 122 -4.56 -11.51 22.53
C TRP A 122 -5.36 -12.77 22.15
N VAL A 123 -4.79 -13.66 21.33
CA VAL A 123 -5.39 -14.96 20.99
C VAL A 123 -5.57 -15.82 22.25
N LEU A 124 -4.55 -15.83 23.11
CA LEU A 124 -4.56 -16.54 24.38
C LEU A 124 -5.59 -15.95 25.36
N TYR A 125 -5.73 -14.62 25.44
CA TYR A 125 -6.78 -14.00 26.27
C TYR A 125 -8.18 -14.44 25.86
N ILE A 126 -8.45 -14.58 24.56
CA ILE A 126 -9.74 -15.05 24.05
C ILE A 126 -9.96 -16.52 24.40
N ALA A 127 -8.95 -17.38 24.21
CA ALA A 127 -9.04 -18.79 24.55
C ALA A 127 -9.32 -18.98 26.06
N GLN A 128 -8.63 -18.21 26.90
CA GLN A 128 -8.86 -18.22 28.34
C GLN A 128 -10.26 -17.69 28.70
N ASP A 129 -10.73 -16.64 28.04
CA ASP A 129 -12.08 -16.12 28.22
C ASP A 129 -13.13 -17.22 27.95
N PHE A 130 -13.00 -18.02 26.90
CA PHE A 130 -13.87 -19.19 26.71
C PHE A 130 -13.72 -20.25 27.82
N LEU A 131 -12.50 -20.52 28.29
CA LEU A 131 -12.25 -21.46 29.38
C LEU A 131 -12.78 -20.98 30.74
N THR A 132 -13.05 -19.68 30.92
CA THR A 132 -13.64 -19.18 32.16
C THR A 132 -15.02 -19.79 32.44
N LEU A 133 -15.75 -20.21 31.40
CA LEU A 133 -17.04 -20.92 31.52
C LEU A 133 -16.93 -22.26 32.24
N VAL A 134 -15.74 -22.87 32.24
CA VAL A 134 -15.49 -24.19 32.84
C VAL A 134 -14.61 -24.08 34.08
N ALA A 135 -13.58 -23.24 34.03
CA ALA A 135 -12.55 -23.13 35.05
C ALA A 135 -12.88 -22.12 36.16
N HIS A 136 -13.85 -21.21 35.94
CA HIS A 136 -14.29 -20.18 36.89
C HIS A 136 -13.11 -19.47 37.59
N LYS A 137 -13.06 -19.51 38.94
CA LYS A 137 -12.03 -18.86 39.77
C LYS A 137 -10.61 -19.37 39.52
N LEU A 138 -10.42 -20.56 38.96
CA LEU A 138 -9.08 -21.04 38.61
C LEU A 138 -8.42 -20.17 37.52
N ALA A 139 -9.21 -19.44 36.71
CA ALA A 139 -8.74 -18.56 35.65
C ALA A 139 -7.92 -17.35 36.14
N THR A 140 -8.07 -16.94 37.40
CA THR A 140 -7.25 -15.90 38.02
C THR A 140 -5.84 -16.40 38.34
N LEU A 141 -5.70 -17.71 38.63
CA LEU A 141 -4.41 -18.34 38.95
C LEU A 141 -3.63 -18.74 37.69
N TYR A 142 -4.23 -19.51 36.77
CA TYR A 142 -3.48 -19.99 35.59
C TYR A 142 -3.37 -18.93 34.48
N GLY A 143 -4.31 -17.98 34.42
CA GLY A 143 -4.42 -17.01 33.33
C GLY A 143 -3.20 -16.10 33.16
N PRO A 144 -2.77 -15.35 34.20
CA PRO A 144 -1.59 -14.48 34.11
C PRO A 144 -0.31 -15.26 33.81
N VAL A 145 -0.11 -16.38 34.50
CA VAL A 145 1.11 -17.18 34.40
C VAL A 145 1.25 -17.74 32.99
N SER A 146 0.18 -18.33 32.43
CA SER A 146 0.21 -18.83 31.05
C SER A 146 0.46 -17.74 30.02
N CYS A 147 -0.05 -16.52 30.23
CA CYS A 147 0.20 -15.39 29.34
C CYS A 147 1.63 -14.85 29.42
N VAL A 148 2.19 -14.69 30.62
CA VAL A 148 3.57 -14.22 30.81
C VAL A 148 4.56 -15.23 30.24
N ILE A 149 4.34 -16.52 30.47
CA ILE A 149 5.21 -17.57 29.93
C ILE A 149 5.07 -17.69 28.41
N ALA A 150 3.86 -17.63 27.86
CA ALA A 150 3.68 -17.60 26.41
C ALA A 150 4.35 -16.37 25.79
N TRP A 151 4.15 -15.19 26.35
CA TRP A 151 4.78 -13.95 25.91
C TRP A 151 6.32 -14.05 25.92
N ALA A 152 6.90 -14.51 27.02
CA ALA A 152 8.34 -14.69 27.15
C ALA A 152 8.88 -15.74 26.15
N ALA A 153 8.16 -16.85 25.96
CA ALA A 153 8.53 -17.87 25.00
C ALA A 153 8.47 -17.37 23.55
N LEU A 154 7.44 -16.58 23.19
CA LEU A 154 7.31 -15.97 21.86
C LEU A 154 8.41 -14.94 21.60
N ALA A 155 8.71 -14.09 22.59
CA ALA A 155 9.81 -13.13 22.50
C ALA A 155 11.17 -13.83 22.36
N ALA A 156 11.43 -14.85 23.16
CA ALA A 156 12.66 -15.64 23.09
C ALA A 156 12.78 -16.38 21.75
N LEU A 157 11.69 -16.95 21.25
CA LEU A 157 11.65 -17.63 19.96
C LEU A 157 11.97 -16.68 18.80
N GLU A 158 11.48 -15.44 18.84
CA GLU A 158 11.77 -14.44 17.82
C GLU A 158 13.21 -13.92 17.90
N MET A 159 13.76 -13.74 19.11
CA MET A 159 15.14 -13.30 19.29
C MET A 159 16.15 -14.41 18.94
N ALA A 160 15.86 -15.66 19.26
CA ALA A 160 16.78 -16.78 19.05
C ALA A 160 16.74 -17.34 17.62
N ALA A 161 15.57 -17.35 16.99
CA ALA A 161 15.35 -17.96 15.68
C ALA A 161 14.39 -17.13 14.83
N PRO A 162 14.82 -15.96 14.29
CA PRO A 162 14.00 -15.12 13.42
C PRO A 162 13.69 -15.82 12.09
N VAL A 163 12.55 -15.49 11.48
CA VAL A 163 12.14 -16.07 10.19
C VAL A 163 13.04 -15.57 9.07
N THR A 164 13.62 -16.50 8.31
CA THR A 164 14.42 -16.21 7.12
C THR A 164 13.60 -16.44 5.84
N PRO A 165 13.76 -15.58 4.83
CA PRO A 165 13.09 -15.76 3.54
C PRO A 165 13.75 -16.87 2.75
N THR A 166 12.96 -17.62 1.99
CA THR A 166 13.45 -18.63 1.06
C THR A 166 12.94 -18.35 -0.34
N SER A 167 13.76 -18.57 -1.36
CA SER A 167 13.38 -18.42 -2.76
C SER A 167 13.78 -19.68 -3.50
N THR A 168 12.84 -20.27 -4.23
CA THR A 168 13.11 -21.40 -5.12
C THR A 168 13.06 -20.92 -6.55
N LEU A 169 14.10 -21.22 -7.33
CA LEU A 169 14.14 -20.95 -8.76
C LEU A 169 13.93 -22.28 -9.48
N SER A 170 12.77 -22.47 -10.10
CA SER A 170 12.46 -23.64 -10.91
C SER A 170 11.86 -23.14 -12.20
N ARG A 171 12.62 -23.23 -13.29
CA ARG A 171 12.17 -22.79 -14.61
C ARG A 171 11.44 -23.94 -15.30
N THR A 172 10.12 -23.85 -15.35
CA THR A 172 9.28 -24.70 -16.19
C THR A 172 8.65 -23.84 -17.28
N SER A 173 9.00 -24.12 -18.52
CA SER A 173 8.48 -23.42 -19.69
C SER A 173 7.63 -24.38 -20.50
N SER A 174 6.36 -24.07 -20.69
CA SER A 174 5.46 -24.79 -21.60
C SER A 174 5.15 -23.91 -22.79
N ALA A 175 5.49 -24.37 -23.99
CA ALA A 175 5.03 -23.76 -25.22
C ALA A 175 3.62 -24.29 -25.52
N GLN A 176 2.66 -23.38 -25.67
CA GLN A 176 1.31 -23.72 -26.12
C GLN A 176 1.04 -22.85 -27.34
N ASP A 177 1.09 -23.47 -28.53
CA ASP A 177 1.22 -22.81 -29.82
C ASP A 177 2.45 -21.89 -29.86
N MET A 178 3.57 -22.41 -30.37
CA MET A 178 4.89 -21.74 -30.43
C MET A 178 4.84 -20.33 -31.02
N ASP A 179 3.82 -20.06 -31.84
CA ASP A 179 3.62 -18.83 -32.58
C ASP A 179 2.82 -17.77 -31.76
N ALA A 180 2.20 -18.19 -30.65
CA ALA A 180 1.26 -17.39 -29.88
C ALA A 180 1.71 -17.12 -28.44
N VAL A 181 2.05 -18.15 -27.64
CA VAL A 181 2.36 -17.99 -26.21
C VAL A 181 3.37 -19.02 -25.68
N ILE A 182 4.36 -18.53 -24.91
CA ILE A 182 5.23 -19.37 -24.08
C ILE A 182 5.01 -18.99 -22.61
N GLU A 183 4.49 -19.92 -21.81
CA GLU A 183 4.33 -19.72 -20.37
C GLU A 183 5.57 -20.21 -19.64
N CYS A 184 6.21 -19.33 -18.87
CA CYS A 184 7.39 -19.66 -18.07
C CYS A 184 7.13 -19.34 -16.60
N ALA A 185 7.01 -20.37 -15.75
CA ALA A 185 7.15 -20.20 -14.31
C ALA A 185 8.64 -20.31 -13.98
N SER A 186 9.23 -19.27 -13.38
CA SER A 186 10.69 -19.23 -13.15
C SER A 186 11.10 -19.34 -11.68
N GLY A 187 10.23 -19.00 -10.73
CA GLY A 187 10.53 -19.12 -9.31
C GLY A 187 9.40 -18.70 -8.38
N THR A 188 9.53 -19.01 -7.09
CA THR A 188 8.61 -18.62 -6.01
C THR A 188 9.41 -18.08 -4.83
N VAL A 189 8.98 -16.94 -4.29
CA VAL A 189 9.59 -16.30 -3.12
C VAL A 189 8.67 -16.46 -1.91
N TYR A 190 9.19 -17.07 -0.84
CA TYR A 190 8.53 -17.24 0.44
C TYR A 190 9.11 -16.24 1.45
N ILE A 191 8.29 -15.27 1.87
CA ILE A 191 8.68 -14.24 2.85
C ILE A 191 8.29 -14.65 4.28
N GLY A 192 7.22 -15.43 4.43
CA GLY A 192 6.71 -15.93 5.69
C GLY A 192 6.64 -17.45 5.75
N SER A 193 6.47 -17.98 6.96
CA SER A 193 6.46 -19.42 7.22
C SER A 193 5.18 -19.88 7.91
N ALA A 194 4.43 -20.77 7.27
CA ALA A 194 3.25 -21.40 7.86
C ALA A 194 3.61 -22.29 9.06
N THR A 195 4.79 -22.94 9.03
CA THR A 195 5.28 -23.74 10.16
C THR A 195 5.59 -22.87 11.37
N ARG A 196 6.10 -21.64 11.16
CA ARG A 196 6.31 -20.67 12.23
C ARG A 196 4.99 -20.21 12.84
N VAL A 197 3.99 -19.91 12.02
CA VAL A 197 2.64 -19.55 12.49
C VAL A 197 2.04 -20.67 13.34
N ALA A 198 2.12 -21.92 12.87
CA ALA A 198 1.65 -23.09 13.63
C ALA A 198 2.40 -23.25 14.96
N LEU A 199 3.72 -23.04 14.98
CA LEU A 199 4.53 -23.08 16.19
C LEU A 199 4.13 -21.99 17.20
N ILE A 200 3.91 -20.76 16.76
CA ILE A 200 3.47 -19.65 17.62
C ILE A 200 2.12 -19.95 18.26
N VAL A 201 1.15 -20.41 17.46
CA VAL A 201 -0.17 -20.82 17.97
C VAL A 201 -0.02 -22.02 18.92
N GLY A 202 0.83 -22.98 18.58
CA GLY A 202 1.14 -24.16 19.39
C GLY A 202 1.74 -23.80 20.76
N ILE A 203 2.67 -22.84 20.85
CA ILE A 203 3.25 -22.37 22.11
C ILE A 203 2.17 -21.75 23.01
N GLN A 204 1.29 -20.92 22.45
CA GLN A 204 0.20 -20.32 23.20
C GLN A 204 -0.78 -21.39 23.72
N ALA A 205 -1.16 -22.34 22.87
CA ALA A 205 -2.05 -23.45 23.25
C ALA A 205 -1.42 -24.36 24.31
N LEU A 206 -0.13 -24.70 24.15
CA LEU A 206 0.60 -25.54 25.10
C LEU A 206 0.73 -24.87 26.47
N SER A 207 1.10 -23.59 26.50
CA SER A 207 1.16 -22.81 27.74
C SER A 207 -0.20 -22.82 28.46
N LEU A 208 -1.29 -22.58 27.73
CA LEU A 208 -2.63 -22.60 28.29
C LEU A 208 -2.98 -23.94 28.95
N VAL A 209 -2.77 -25.04 28.23
CA VAL A 209 -3.12 -26.39 28.69
C VAL A 209 -2.27 -26.80 29.90
N VAL A 210 -0.96 -26.58 29.85
CA VAL A 210 -0.04 -27.00 30.93
C VAL A 210 -0.38 -26.29 32.24
N PHE A 211 -0.54 -24.97 32.22
CA PHE A 211 -0.84 -24.22 33.45
C PHE A 211 -2.26 -24.45 33.93
N TYR A 212 -3.23 -24.62 33.03
CA TYR A 212 -4.59 -25.01 33.41
C TYR A 212 -4.61 -26.36 34.13
N VAL A 213 -3.97 -27.39 33.56
CA VAL A 213 -3.92 -28.73 34.15
C VAL A 213 -3.16 -28.72 35.48
N ALA A 214 -2.02 -28.03 35.57
CA ALA A 214 -1.24 -27.93 36.80
C ALA A 214 -2.05 -27.31 37.96
N VAL A 215 -2.72 -26.17 37.69
CA VAL A 215 -3.57 -25.50 38.69
C VAL A 215 -4.80 -26.34 39.03
N TRP A 216 -5.41 -27.00 38.05
CA TRP A 216 -6.55 -27.89 38.29
C TRP A 216 -6.16 -29.12 39.15
N LEU A 217 -5.00 -29.72 38.92
CA LEU A 217 -4.52 -30.83 39.73
C LEU A 217 -4.18 -30.41 41.17
N TYR A 218 -3.67 -29.19 41.35
CA TYR A 218 -3.22 -28.69 42.66
C TYR A 218 -4.34 -28.07 43.51
N HIS A 219 -5.33 -27.41 42.90
CA HIS A 219 -6.42 -26.71 43.61
C HIS A 219 -7.82 -27.22 43.24
N GLY A 220 -8.01 -27.72 42.02
CA GLY A 220 -9.31 -28.21 41.56
C GLY A 220 -9.79 -29.47 42.27
N ARG A 221 -8.89 -30.23 42.91
CA ARG A 221 -9.22 -31.43 43.70
C ARG A 221 -9.67 -31.13 45.14
N THR A 222 -9.34 -29.95 45.65
CA THR A 222 -9.61 -29.53 47.04
C THR A 222 -10.70 -28.47 47.16
N MET A 223 -11.14 -27.86 46.06
CA MET A 223 -12.24 -26.89 46.07
C MET A 223 -13.58 -27.58 46.32
N GLU A 224 -14.26 -27.20 47.41
CA GLU A 224 -15.64 -27.59 47.67
C GLU A 224 -16.59 -27.00 46.62
N SER A 225 -17.63 -27.76 46.25
CA SER A 225 -18.66 -27.40 45.27
C SER A 225 -19.37 -26.07 45.59
N THR A 226 -19.33 -25.64 46.85
CA THR A 226 -19.92 -24.40 47.37
C THR A 226 -19.17 -23.13 46.96
N GLU A 227 -17.85 -23.20 46.69
CA GLU A 227 -17.07 -22.05 46.23
C GLU A 227 -17.26 -21.75 44.73
N PHE A 228 -17.59 -22.79 43.95
CA PHE A 228 -17.85 -22.71 42.50
C PHE A 228 -19.09 -21.86 42.14
N LEU A 229 -20.08 -21.75 43.04
CA LEU A 229 -21.35 -21.05 42.79
C LEU A 229 -21.45 -19.64 43.42
N SER A 230 -20.47 -19.21 44.21
CA SER A 230 -20.65 -18.11 45.17
C SER A 230 -20.79 -16.68 44.61
N SER A 231 -20.69 -16.45 43.29
CA SER A 231 -20.98 -15.13 42.72
C SER A 231 -21.08 -15.23 41.20
N ASN A 232 -22.25 -15.56 40.65
CA ASN A 232 -22.53 -15.35 39.23
C ASN A 232 -23.26 -14.01 39.06
N ARG A 233 -22.51 -12.93 38.99
CA ARG A 233 -23.04 -11.60 38.64
C ARG A 233 -23.16 -11.56 37.12
N HIS A 234 -24.24 -12.12 36.61
CA HIS A 234 -24.53 -12.29 35.16
C HIS A 234 -24.34 -11.02 34.30
N VAL A 235 -24.31 -9.83 34.91
CA VAL A 235 -24.12 -8.53 34.24
C VAL A 235 -22.64 -8.26 33.86
N LEU A 236 -21.67 -8.80 34.60
CA LEU A 236 -20.24 -8.46 34.43
C LEU A 236 -19.51 -9.34 33.40
N GLY A 237 -19.98 -10.55 33.11
CA GLY A 237 -19.27 -11.48 32.22
C GLY A 237 -17.88 -11.82 32.78
N THR A 238 -16.82 -11.69 31.98
CA THR A 238 -15.43 -11.94 32.42
C THR A 238 -14.97 -11.07 33.59
N ALA A 239 -15.52 -9.87 33.72
CA ALA A 239 -15.18 -8.98 34.82
C ALA A 239 -15.56 -9.56 36.19
N ASP A 240 -16.53 -10.48 36.27
CA ASP A 240 -16.96 -11.14 37.51
C ASP A 240 -15.86 -12.01 38.13
N ILE A 241 -14.94 -12.50 37.28
CA ILE A 241 -13.87 -13.41 37.70
C ILE A 241 -12.61 -12.63 38.07
N PHE A 242 -12.32 -11.53 37.37
CA PHE A 242 -11.06 -10.79 37.51
C PHE A 242 -11.15 -9.53 38.37
N LEU A 243 -12.32 -8.91 38.49
CA LEU A 243 -12.49 -7.73 39.33
C LEU A 243 -12.95 -8.15 40.72
N GLU A 244 -12.17 -7.76 41.73
CA GLU A 244 -12.55 -7.99 43.12
C GLU A 244 -13.63 -6.99 43.56
N ASP A 245 -14.54 -7.50 44.39
CA ASP A 245 -15.54 -6.70 45.10
C ASP A 245 -14.89 -5.94 46.26
N SER A 246 -15.50 -4.83 46.68
CA SER A 246 -15.04 -4.15 47.90
C SER A 246 -15.49 -4.91 49.16
N ASN A 247 -14.70 -4.80 50.24
CA ASN A 247 -14.87 -5.53 51.52
C ASN A 247 -16.23 -5.33 52.26
N GLU A 248 -17.17 -4.55 51.71
CA GLU A 248 -18.48 -4.28 52.31
C GLU A 248 -19.63 -5.09 51.65
N SER A 249 -19.32 -6.17 50.95
CA SER A 249 -20.33 -7.00 50.29
C SER A 249 -21.17 -7.80 51.30
N THR A 250 -22.48 -7.54 51.30
CA THR A 250 -23.46 -8.32 52.08
C THR A 250 -24.10 -9.36 51.16
N LYS A 251 -24.71 -10.44 51.69
CA LYS A 251 -25.34 -11.50 50.87
C LYS A 251 -26.33 -11.00 49.79
N ARG A 252 -26.86 -9.76 49.90
CA ARG A 252 -27.81 -9.15 48.96
C ARG A 252 -27.21 -8.08 48.03
N LEU A 253 -26.09 -7.44 48.38
CA LEU A 253 -25.52 -6.29 47.66
C LEU A 253 -24.01 -6.46 47.46
N TRP A 254 -23.53 -6.08 46.27
CA TRP A 254 -22.11 -5.98 45.95
C TRP A 254 -21.75 -4.56 45.52
N SER A 255 -20.50 -4.14 45.72
CA SER A 255 -20.05 -2.77 45.50
C SER A 255 -18.74 -2.69 44.75
N MET A 256 -18.75 -2.05 43.59
CA MET A 256 -17.57 -1.91 42.75
C MET A 256 -17.18 -0.44 42.56
N GLY A 257 -15.89 -0.16 42.56
CA GLY A 257 -15.38 1.19 42.32
C GLY A 257 -15.80 1.70 40.95
N LYS A 258 -16.03 3.01 40.80
CA LYS A 258 -16.46 3.62 39.52
C LYS A 258 -15.49 3.32 38.36
N VAL A 259 -14.20 3.25 38.62
CA VAL A 259 -13.17 2.88 37.62
C VAL A 259 -13.31 1.43 37.19
N SER A 260 -13.52 0.51 38.13
CA SER A 260 -13.78 -0.90 37.83
C SER A 260 -15.12 -1.10 37.10
N CYS A 261 -16.14 -0.28 37.39
CA CYS A 261 -17.41 -0.25 36.66
C CYS A 261 -17.20 0.17 35.20
N LEU A 262 -16.42 1.23 34.98
CA LEU A 262 -16.08 1.69 33.65
C LEU A 262 -15.31 0.60 32.86
N MET A 263 -14.34 -0.06 33.49
CA MET A 263 -13.63 -1.20 32.87
C MET A 263 -14.58 -2.34 32.49
N ALA A 264 -15.59 -2.62 33.33
CA ALA A 264 -16.61 -3.63 33.08
C ALA A 264 -17.68 -3.24 32.04
N GLY A 265 -17.61 -2.03 31.47
CA GLY A 265 -18.59 -1.50 30.51
C GLY A 265 -19.86 -0.93 31.16
N LEU A 266 -19.79 -0.57 32.45
CA LEU A 266 -20.86 0.07 33.22
C LEU A 266 -20.49 1.54 33.44
N VAL A 267 -21.04 2.43 32.60
CA VAL A 267 -20.76 3.87 32.67
C VAL A 267 -21.74 4.54 33.63
N THR A 268 -21.25 4.97 34.78
CA THR A 268 -22.07 5.69 35.78
C THR A 268 -22.07 7.19 35.49
N PHE A 269 -23.24 7.80 35.35
CA PHE A 269 -23.38 9.25 35.18
C PHE A 269 -24.55 9.79 36.01
N SER A 270 -24.50 11.07 36.38
CA SER A 270 -25.60 11.76 37.07
C SER A 270 -26.30 12.73 36.12
N TRP A 271 -27.62 12.68 36.09
CA TRP A 271 -28.43 13.61 35.31
C TRP A 271 -29.64 14.07 36.12
N ARG A 272 -29.82 15.40 36.23
CA ARG A 272 -30.92 16.03 36.97
C ARG A 272 -31.11 15.52 38.41
N GLY A 273 -30.00 15.24 39.11
CA GLY A 273 -30.03 14.78 40.50
C GLY A 273 -30.26 13.27 40.69
N HIS A 274 -30.46 12.51 39.62
CA HIS A 274 -30.52 11.05 39.65
C HIS A 274 -29.25 10.41 39.09
N HIS A 275 -28.85 9.27 39.66
CA HIS A 275 -27.72 8.47 39.20
C HIS A 275 -28.22 7.40 38.22
N TYR A 276 -27.52 7.27 37.09
CA TYR A 276 -27.81 6.32 36.03
C TYR A 276 -26.57 5.49 35.72
N ILE A 277 -26.80 4.24 35.33
CA ILE A 277 -25.78 3.29 34.90
C ILE A 277 -26.13 2.87 33.48
N PHE A 278 -25.25 3.17 32.53
CA PHE A 278 -25.35 2.70 31.16
C PHE A 278 -24.51 1.43 30.98
N ASN A 279 -25.16 0.34 30.59
CA ASN A 279 -24.49 -0.90 30.24
C ASN A 279 -24.18 -0.91 28.75
N VAL A 280 -22.89 -0.76 28.40
CA VAL A 280 -22.40 -0.71 27.02
C VAL A 280 -22.69 -2.00 26.25
N LYS A 281 -22.71 -3.16 26.93
CA LYS A 281 -22.92 -4.47 26.29
C LYS A 281 -24.38 -4.71 25.94
N LEU A 282 -25.28 -4.36 26.87
CA LEU A 282 -26.71 -4.57 26.72
C LEU A 282 -27.43 -3.37 26.08
N TRP A 283 -26.73 -2.24 25.94
CA TRP A 283 -27.30 -0.97 25.47
C TRP A 283 -28.53 -0.53 26.30
N THR A 284 -28.49 -0.76 27.60
CA THR A 284 -29.56 -0.40 28.54
C THR A 284 -29.11 0.63 29.56
N VAL A 285 -30.04 1.50 29.98
CA VAL A 285 -29.84 2.47 31.05
C VAL A 285 -30.67 2.03 32.26
N GLN A 286 -30.04 1.93 33.42
CA GLN A 286 -30.69 1.60 34.69
C GLN A 286 -30.53 2.76 35.67
N THR A 287 -31.56 3.05 36.45
CA THR A 287 -31.50 4.01 37.56
C THR A 287 -30.79 3.38 38.75
N ASP A 288 -29.72 4.03 39.19
CA ASP A 288 -28.99 3.62 40.39
C ASP A 288 -29.71 4.16 41.62
N THR A 289 -30.36 3.24 42.33
CA THR A 289 -31.13 3.53 43.56
C THR A 289 -30.40 3.05 44.82
N ALA A 290 -29.29 2.31 44.67
CA ALA A 290 -28.61 1.63 45.76
C ALA A 290 -27.31 2.33 46.18
N SER A 291 -26.69 3.13 45.30
CA SER A 291 -25.39 3.78 45.57
C SER A 291 -25.50 4.95 46.53
N THR A 292 -24.89 4.79 47.71
CA THR A 292 -24.86 5.80 48.79
C THR A 292 -23.55 6.58 48.88
N ARG A 293 -22.44 6.05 48.33
CA ARG A 293 -21.10 6.69 48.38
C ARG A 293 -20.68 7.20 47.01
N SER A 294 -20.01 8.37 46.96
CA SER A 294 -19.57 8.99 45.70
C SER A 294 -18.48 8.21 44.95
N ALA A 295 -17.79 7.26 45.60
CA ALA A 295 -16.65 6.52 45.05
C ALA A 295 -17.00 5.11 44.51
N PHE A 296 -18.12 4.54 44.95
CA PHE A 296 -18.51 3.15 44.67
C PHE A 296 -19.93 3.09 44.11
N SER A 297 -20.16 2.14 43.20
CA SER A 297 -21.50 1.77 42.74
C SER A 297 -21.92 0.48 43.39
N THR A 298 -23.06 0.47 44.08
CA THR A 298 -23.66 -0.73 44.67
C THR A 298 -24.73 -1.30 43.76
N PHE A 299 -24.80 -2.62 43.72
CA PHE A 299 -25.68 -3.37 42.83
C PHE A 299 -26.33 -4.50 43.62
N GLU A 300 -27.55 -4.86 43.26
CA GLU A 300 -28.25 -6.00 43.85
C GLU A 300 -27.78 -7.32 43.21
N ASN A 301 -27.65 -8.37 44.04
CA ASN A 301 -27.38 -9.72 43.54
C ASN A 301 -28.59 -10.30 42.81
N HIS A 302 -28.38 -10.97 41.68
CA HIS A 302 -29.47 -11.56 40.88
C HIS A 302 -30.26 -12.62 41.66
N ASP A 303 -29.59 -13.39 42.52
CA ASP A 303 -30.23 -14.36 43.42
C ASP A 303 -31.15 -13.70 44.45
N ALA A 304 -30.81 -12.49 44.92
CA ALA A 304 -31.65 -11.72 45.82
C ALA A 304 -32.89 -11.16 45.11
N MET A 305 -32.78 -10.83 43.83
CA MET A 305 -33.90 -10.39 42.99
C MET A 305 -34.87 -11.53 42.68
N LEU A 306 -34.37 -12.74 42.42
CA LEU A 306 -35.17 -13.96 42.27
C LEU A 306 -35.80 -14.42 43.59
N ALA A 307 -35.08 -14.28 44.71
CA ALA A 307 -35.60 -14.56 46.04
C ALA A 307 -36.64 -13.52 46.49
N SER A 308 -36.47 -12.23 46.18
CA SER A 308 -37.48 -11.19 46.45
C SER A 308 -38.70 -11.38 45.56
N ALA A 309 -38.54 -11.74 44.28
CA ALA A 309 -39.65 -12.11 43.41
C ALA A 309 -40.43 -13.32 43.95
N LYS A 310 -39.74 -14.37 44.44
CA LYS A 310 -40.37 -15.52 45.09
C LYS A 310 -41.07 -15.15 46.42
N TYR A 311 -40.48 -14.25 47.22
CA TYR A 311 -41.09 -13.75 48.45
C TYR A 311 -42.30 -12.86 48.19
N VAL A 312 -42.28 -12.02 47.16
CA VAL A 312 -43.40 -11.18 46.73
C VAL A 312 -44.54 -12.05 46.21
N ILE A 313 -44.25 -13.12 45.46
CA ILE A 313 -45.27 -14.09 45.00
C ILE A 313 -45.87 -14.85 46.19
N SER A 314 -45.11 -15.12 47.26
CA SER A 314 -45.64 -15.80 48.46
C SER A 314 -46.35 -14.86 49.44
N ALA A 315 -45.97 -13.58 49.49
CA ALA A 315 -46.65 -12.55 50.30
C ALA A 315 -47.91 -12.01 49.60
N ALA A 316 -48.00 -12.10 48.27
CA ALA A 316 -49.19 -11.72 47.50
C ALA A 316 -50.43 -12.60 47.76
N ASN A 317 -50.32 -13.66 48.56
CA ASN A 317 -51.48 -14.39 49.08
C ASN A 317 -52.13 -13.71 50.30
N GLY A 318 -51.63 -12.55 50.74
CA GLY A 318 -52.27 -11.73 51.74
C GLY A 318 -51.88 -10.27 51.58
N VAL A 319 -52.83 -9.46 51.12
CA VAL A 319 -52.79 -7.98 50.96
C VAL A 319 -52.32 -7.50 49.58
N ALA A 320 -53.21 -6.72 48.95
CA ALA A 320 -53.11 -6.18 47.60
C ALA A 320 -51.87 -5.30 47.40
N ALA A 321 -50.92 -5.80 46.60
CA ALA A 321 -49.81 -5.01 46.08
C ALA A 321 -50.25 -4.30 44.78
N SER A 322 -50.12 -2.98 44.78
CA SER A 322 -50.28 -2.11 43.61
C SER A 322 -49.42 -2.56 42.43
N GLN A 323 -50.05 -2.72 41.27
CA GLN A 323 -49.47 -3.22 40.03
C GLN A 323 -48.41 -2.29 39.42
N PRO A 324 -47.34 -2.85 38.83
CA PRO A 324 -46.61 -2.23 37.75
C PRO A 324 -46.99 -2.89 36.39
N TYR A 325 -47.55 -2.09 35.48
CA TYR A 325 -47.59 -2.26 34.02
C TYR A 325 -48.37 -3.46 33.42
N THR A 326 -49.69 -3.32 33.33
CA THR A 326 -50.63 -4.21 32.62
C THR A 326 -50.72 -3.98 31.12
N LEU A 327 -49.67 -4.32 30.36
CA LEU A 327 -49.77 -4.47 28.90
C LEU A 327 -49.33 -5.86 28.39
N LEU A 328 -48.80 -6.71 29.27
CA LEU A 328 -48.21 -8.01 28.92
C LEU A 328 -48.91 -9.22 29.55
N ALA A 329 -50.14 -9.06 30.04
CA ALA A 329 -50.89 -10.12 30.74
C ALA A 329 -51.69 -11.05 29.81
N HIS A 330 -51.83 -10.74 28.51
CA HIS A 330 -52.61 -11.57 27.59
C HIS A 330 -51.77 -12.70 26.95
N PRO A 331 -52.17 -13.97 27.08
CA PRO A 331 -51.39 -15.13 26.63
C PRO A 331 -51.14 -15.13 25.11
N HIS A 332 -52.07 -14.55 24.33
CA HIS A 332 -51.93 -14.39 22.88
C HIS A 332 -50.85 -13.35 22.50
N VAL A 333 -50.76 -12.24 23.24
CA VAL A 333 -49.74 -11.20 23.03
C VAL A 333 -48.34 -11.75 23.36
N LYS A 334 -48.23 -12.55 24.43
CA LYS A 334 -46.98 -13.23 24.79
C LYS A 334 -46.55 -14.25 23.72
N ARG A 335 -47.49 -15.05 23.18
CA ARG A 335 -47.21 -16.00 22.09
C ARG A 335 -46.82 -15.28 20.78
N LEU A 336 -47.48 -14.16 20.46
CA LEU A 336 -47.11 -13.30 19.32
C LEU A 336 -45.73 -12.68 19.48
N LEU A 337 -45.37 -12.19 20.68
CA LEU A 337 -44.04 -11.66 20.98
C LEU A 337 -42.96 -12.74 20.87
N VAL A 338 -43.20 -13.94 21.37
CA VAL A 338 -42.26 -15.07 21.24
C VAL A 338 -42.13 -15.49 19.78
N GLY A 339 -43.24 -15.58 19.04
CA GLY A 339 -43.23 -15.87 17.60
C GLY A 339 -42.49 -14.80 16.79
N GLY A 340 -42.75 -13.52 17.09
CA GLY A 340 -42.04 -12.38 16.48
C GLY A 340 -40.55 -12.37 16.81
N GLY A 341 -40.17 -12.71 18.04
CA GLY A 341 -38.78 -12.89 18.44
C GLY A 341 -38.09 -14.03 17.69
N PHE A 342 -38.76 -15.17 17.52
CA PHE A 342 -38.23 -16.30 16.74
C PHE A 342 -38.08 -15.94 15.25
N CYS A 343 -39.08 -15.26 14.66
CA CYS A 343 -38.97 -14.75 13.29
C CYS A 343 -37.80 -13.76 13.15
N CYS A 344 -37.62 -12.84 14.11
CA CYS A 344 -36.50 -11.91 14.11
C CYS A 344 -35.16 -12.65 14.15
N LEU A 345 -35.05 -13.73 14.94
CA LEU A 345 -33.85 -14.57 15.01
C LEU A 345 -33.58 -15.26 13.66
N VAL A 346 -34.59 -15.85 13.04
CA VAL A 346 -34.46 -16.51 11.73
C VAL A 346 -34.06 -15.50 10.66
N VAL A 347 -34.72 -14.34 10.60
CA VAL A 347 -34.38 -13.26 9.65
C VAL A 347 -32.95 -12.76 9.88
N ALA A 348 -32.52 -12.60 11.13
CA ALA A 348 -31.15 -12.22 11.44
C ALA A 348 -30.13 -13.26 10.94
N ILE A 349 -30.35 -14.55 11.19
CA ILE A 349 -29.45 -15.62 10.70
C ILE A 349 -29.42 -15.65 9.16
N VAL A 350 -30.58 -15.64 8.51
CA VAL A 350 -30.65 -15.66 7.04
C VAL A 350 -29.97 -14.42 6.44
N SER A 351 -30.25 -13.24 6.99
CA SER A 351 -29.61 -11.99 6.55
C SER A 351 -28.08 -12.03 6.71
N SER A 352 -27.58 -12.63 7.79
CA SER A 352 -26.14 -12.77 8.01
C SER A 352 -25.49 -13.72 7.01
N ILE A 353 -26.12 -14.87 6.71
CA ILE A 353 -25.61 -15.82 5.71
C ILE A 353 -25.66 -15.19 4.31
N SER A 354 -26.78 -14.57 3.95
CA SER A 354 -26.94 -13.88 2.67
C SER A 354 -25.93 -12.73 2.51
N TYR A 355 -25.67 -11.96 3.57
CA TYR A 355 -24.66 -10.90 3.56
C TYR A 355 -23.27 -11.46 3.23
N VAL A 356 -22.84 -12.54 3.90
CA VAL A 356 -21.54 -13.17 3.63
C VAL A 356 -21.44 -13.63 2.17
N GLN A 357 -22.50 -14.24 1.62
CA GLN A 357 -22.50 -14.70 0.23
C GLN A 357 -22.37 -13.54 -0.78
N VAL A 358 -23.10 -12.44 -0.57
CA VAL A 358 -23.02 -11.24 -1.42
C VAL A 358 -21.66 -10.56 -1.28
N SER A 359 -21.15 -10.44 -0.04
CA SER A 359 -19.85 -9.86 0.23
C SER A 359 -18.71 -10.67 -0.36
N GLN A 360 -18.78 -12.00 -0.37
CA GLN A 360 -17.73 -12.86 -0.93
C GLN A 360 -17.47 -12.56 -2.42
N GLN A 361 -18.52 -12.28 -3.19
CA GLN A 361 -18.35 -11.93 -4.60
C GLN A 361 -17.67 -10.57 -4.75
N GLN A 362 -18.14 -9.54 -4.06
CA GLN A 362 -17.61 -8.18 -4.24
C GLN A 362 -16.23 -7.98 -3.59
N LEU A 363 -15.94 -8.64 -2.48
CA LEU A 363 -14.68 -8.56 -1.74
C LEU A 363 -13.65 -9.61 -2.21
N ALA A 364 -13.84 -10.22 -3.38
CA ALA A 364 -12.91 -11.21 -3.93
C ALA A 364 -11.53 -10.59 -4.27
N ASN A 365 -11.47 -9.28 -4.48
CA ASN A 365 -10.25 -8.55 -4.79
C ASN A 365 -10.30 -7.12 -4.23
N ASP A 366 -9.13 -6.47 -4.21
CA ASP A 366 -8.93 -5.12 -3.70
C ASP A 366 -9.65 -4.01 -4.53
N LEU A 367 -10.16 -4.34 -5.72
CA LEU A 367 -10.89 -3.40 -6.58
C LEU A 367 -12.36 -3.26 -6.18
N PHE A 368 -12.88 -4.15 -5.33
CA PHE A 368 -14.32 -4.28 -5.05
C PHE A 368 -15.13 -4.59 -6.33
N TRP A 369 -14.52 -5.32 -7.28
CA TRP A 369 -15.15 -5.71 -8.53
C TRP A 369 -15.16 -7.23 -8.65
N GLY A 370 -16.28 -7.85 -8.27
CA GLY A 370 -16.31 -9.31 -8.07
C GLY A 370 -16.01 -10.19 -9.29
N ALA A 371 -16.29 -9.70 -10.50
CA ALA A 371 -15.99 -10.41 -11.74
C ALA A 371 -14.60 -10.08 -12.33
N PHE A 372 -13.82 -9.21 -11.68
CA PHE A 372 -12.53 -8.81 -12.22
C PHE A 372 -11.51 -9.95 -12.15
N ASN A 373 -10.91 -10.26 -13.29
CA ASN A 373 -9.83 -11.21 -13.43
C ASN A 373 -8.83 -10.72 -14.50
N MET A 374 -7.62 -11.28 -14.47
CA MET A 374 -6.56 -10.86 -15.41
C MET A 374 -6.81 -11.35 -16.85
N THR A 375 -7.46 -12.50 -17.01
CA THR A 375 -7.67 -13.14 -18.33
C THR A 375 -8.96 -12.73 -19.01
N GLY A 376 -9.90 -12.12 -18.29
CA GLY A 376 -11.17 -11.66 -18.84
C GLY A 376 -11.29 -10.14 -18.78
N ALA A 377 -11.60 -9.60 -17.59
CA ALA A 377 -11.87 -8.18 -17.42
C ALA A 377 -10.66 -7.29 -17.80
N HIS A 378 -9.46 -7.64 -17.31
CA HIS A 378 -8.26 -6.88 -17.67
C HIS A 378 -7.93 -7.02 -19.15
N ALA A 379 -7.90 -8.24 -19.70
CA ALA A 379 -7.57 -8.46 -21.11
C ALA A 379 -8.56 -7.76 -22.06
N PHE A 380 -9.86 -7.78 -21.73
CA PHE A 380 -10.89 -7.05 -22.45
C PHE A 380 -10.63 -5.55 -22.42
N LEU A 381 -10.51 -4.95 -21.23
CA LEU A 381 -10.25 -3.52 -21.12
C LEU A 381 -8.94 -3.11 -21.78
N ALA A 382 -7.88 -3.91 -21.63
CA ALA A 382 -6.57 -3.61 -22.17
C ALA A 382 -6.56 -3.60 -23.71
N ASN A 383 -7.18 -4.61 -24.33
CA ASN A 383 -7.33 -4.65 -25.80
C ASN A 383 -8.18 -3.47 -26.30
N TRP A 384 -9.26 -3.15 -25.59
CA TRP A 384 -10.11 -2.01 -25.94
C TRP A 384 -9.32 -0.71 -25.87
N TYR A 385 -8.62 -0.44 -24.76
CA TYR A 385 -7.81 0.75 -24.60
C TYR A 385 -6.71 0.83 -25.65
N ASN A 386 -5.98 -0.26 -25.92
CA ASN A 386 -4.94 -0.27 -26.95
C ASN A 386 -5.51 0.08 -28.34
N GLN A 387 -6.70 -0.42 -28.67
CA GLN A 387 -7.38 -0.07 -29.92
C GLN A 387 -7.79 1.41 -29.93
N GLN A 388 -8.42 1.92 -28.88
CA GLN A 388 -8.85 3.32 -28.80
C GLN A 388 -7.68 4.30 -28.85
N LEU A 389 -6.56 3.97 -28.19
CA LEU A 389 -5.34 4.77 -28.20
C LEU A 389 -4.74 4.88 -29.61
N ILE A 390 -4.75 3.79 -30.39
CA ILE A 390 -4.30 3.82 -31.80
C ILE A 390 -5.25 4.65 -32.67
N LEU A 391 -6.56 4.63 -32.38
CA LEU A 391 -7.56 5.45 -33.07
C LEU A 391 -7.52 6.93 -32.67
N GLY A 392 -6.62 7.33 -31.75
CA GLY A 392 -6.46 8.72 -31.31
C GLY A 392 -7.55 9.18 -30.33
N ASN A 393 -8.27 8.25 -29.72
CA ASN A 393 -9.41 8.57 -28.86
C ASN A 393 -8.97 8.74 -27.40
N SER A 394 -8.50 9.94 -27.04
CA SER A 394 -7.83 10.22 -25.75
C SER A 394 -8.70 10.88 -24.67
N ASN A 395 -9.91 11.35 -25.01
CA ASN A 395 -10.78 12.10 -24.11
C ASN A 395 -12.24 11.65 -24.21
N VAL A 396 -12.53 10.40 -23.82
CA VAL A 396 -13.91 9.93 -23.77
C VAL A 396 -14.25 9.31 -22.44
N THR A 397 -15.29 9.84 -21.82
CA THR A 397 -15.97 9.17 -20.71
C THR A 397 -17.02 8.24 -21.30
N ILE A 398 -16.76 6.93 -21.26
CA ILE A 398 -17.67 5.91 -21.77
C ILE A 398 -18.16 5.07 -20.60
N GLN A 399 -19.45 4.73 -20.63
CA GLN A 399 -20.00 3.75 -19.71
C GLN A 399 -19.58 2.35 -20.16
N ILE A 400 -18.91 1.61 -19.29
CA ILE A 400 -18.32 0.30 -19.59
C ILE A 400 -19.36 -0.83 -19.82
N ASN A 401 -20.65 -0.52 -19.84
CA ASN A 401 -21.74 -1.45 -20.10
C ASN A 401 -22.48 -1.17 -21.42
N LYS A 402 -22.02 -0.20 -22.21
CA LYS A 402 -22.58 0.09 -23.54
C LYS A 402 -22.09 -0.91 -24.58
N GLN A 403 -22.88 -1.13 -25.62
CA GLN A 403 -22.51 -2.03 -26.72
C GLN A 403 -21.29 -1.52 -27.51
N ASP A 404 -21.00 -0.22 -27.44
CA ASP A 404 -19.89 0.44 -28.14
C ASP A 404 -18.49 -0.09 -27.74
N ILE A 405 -18.37 -0.75 -26.58
CA ILE A 405 -17.09 -1.33 -26.13
C ILE A 405 -16.95 -2.81 -26.45
N ASN A 406 -17.96 -3.43 -27.06
CA ASN A 406 -17.91 -4.84 -27.40
C ASN A 406 -16.75 -5.11 -28.35
N GLN A 407 -16.01 -6.18 -28.08
CA GLN A 407 -14.88 -6.62 -28.87
C GLN A 407 -15.10 -8.04 -29.34
N GLU A 408 -14.55 -8.36 -30.51
CA GLU A 408 -14.46 -9.73 -30.98
C GLU A 408 -13.42 -10.49 -30.13
N GLY A 409 -13.81 -11.62 -29.55
CA GLY A 409 -12.92 -12.46 -28.75
C GLY A 409 -13.61 -13.18 -27.59
N MET A 410 -12.96 -14.21 -27.06
CA MET A 410 -13.44 -14.97 -25.90
C MET A 410 -12.71 -14.54 -24.64
N PHE A 411 -13.32 -13.64 -23.87
CA PHE A 411 -12.77 -13.09 -22.61
C PHE A 411 -13.24 -13.86 -21.37
N ASN A 412 -13.78 -15.06 -21.56
CA ASN A 412 -14.18 -15.98 -20.48
C ASN A 412 -13.23 -17.19 -20.36
N LEU A 413 -12.14 -17.22 -21.13
CA LEU A 413 -11.18 -18.31 -21.14
C LEU A 413 -10.16 -18.18 -20.00
N ALA A 414 -9.51 -19.30 -19.68
CA ALA A 414 -8.44 -19.37 -18.68
C ALA A 414 -7.15 -18.67 -19.13
N LYS A 415 -7.05 -18.27 -20.40
CA LYS A 415 -5.91 -17.58 -21.00
C LYS A 415 -6.42 -16.48 -21.92
N ALA A 416 -5.73 -15.34 -21.93
CA ALA A 416 -6.00 -14.26 -22.86
C ALA A 416 -4.73 -13.48 -23.16
N THR A 417 -4.74 -12.82 -24.32
CA THR A 417 -3.62 -12.04 -24.82
C THR A 417 -4.01 -10.57 -24.91
N VAL A 418 -3.11 -9.70 -24.46
CA VAL A 418 -3.21 -8.27 -24.67
C VAL A 418 -2.39 -7.92 -25.91
N THR A 419 -3.04 -7.43 -26.96
CA THR A 419 -2.40 -7.05 -28.22
C THR A 419 -2.01 -5.58 -28.18
N THR A 420 -0.78 -5.29 -28.60
CA THR A 420 -0.22 -3.92 -28.65
C THR A 420 0.52 -3.70 -29.96
N SER A 421 0.58 -2.46 -30.43
CA SER A 421 1.40 -2.12 -31.61
C SER A 421 2.87 -1.97 -31.21
N GLU A 422 3.77 -2.67 -31.91
CA GLU A 422 5.20 -2.58 -31.61
C GLU A 422 5.78 -1.17 -31.78
N ASN A 423 5.20 -0.38 -32.68
CA ASN A 423 5.67 0.96 -33.03
C ASN A 423 4.93 2.06 -32.24
N PHE A 424 4.07 1.69 -31.29
CA PHE A 424 3.26 2.65 -30.54
C PHE A 424 4.13 3.67 -29.77
N GLY A 425 5.26 3.26 -29.20
CA GLY A 425 6.20 4.20 -28.57
C GLY A 425 6.74 5.26 -29.55
N SER A 426 7.08 4.86 -30.77
CA SER A 426 7.50 5.79 -31.83
C SER A 426 6.35 6.70 -32.29
N LEU A 427 5.11 6.19 -32.33
CA LEU A 427 3.94 7.00 -32.61
C LEU A 427 3.78 8.09 -31.54
N MET A 428 3.76 7.70 -30.26
CA MET A 428 3.66 8.62 -29.12
C MET A 428 4.74 9.69 -29.13
N GLN A 429 6.01 9.34 -29.42
CA GLN A 429 7.10 10.30 -29.55
C GLN A 429 6.85 11.37 -30.62
N ASN A 430 6.15 11.03 -31.70
CA ASN A 430 5.90 11.93 -32.82
C ASN A 430 4.54 12.64 -32.75
N THR A 431 3.59 12.15 -31.96
CA THR A 431 2.24 12.73 -31.81
C THR A 431 2.09 13.44 -30.47
N ASP A 432 1.89 12.71 -29.38
CA ASP A 432 1.40 13.26 -28.11
C ASP A 432 2.54 13.74 -27.20
N LEU A 433 3.70 13.11 -27.30
CA LEU A 433 4.90 13.45 -26.52
C LEU A 433 5.84 14.41 -27.25
N ASN A 434 5.41 15.05 -28.34
CA ASN A 434 6.19 16.04 -29.07
C ASN A 434 5.96 17.48 -28.59
N THR A 435 5.07 17.68 -27.60
CA THR A 435 4.75 19.00 -27.06
C THR A 435 5.92 19.56 -26.24
N ILE A 436 6.03 20.89 -26.17
CA ILE A 436 7.16 21.53 -25.48
C ILE A 436 7.20 21.16 -23.99
N ASP A 437 6.04 21.15 -23.31
CA ASP A 437 5.96 20.77 -21.90
C ASP A 437 6.44 19.34 -21.65
N ALA A 438 5.97 18.37 -22.45
CA ALA A 438 6.38 16.98 -22.33
C ALA A 438 7.88 16.79 -22.60
N ILE A 439 8.41 17.50 -23.61
CA ILE A 439 9.81 17.37 -24.01
C ILE A 439 10.76 18.07 -23.05
N VAL A 440 10.42 19.24 -22.52
CA VAL A 440 11.23 19.91 -21.49
C VAL A 440 11.36 19.01 -20.26
N LYS A 441 10.26 18.38 -19.81
CA LYS A 441 10.29 17.37 -18.74
C LYS A 441 11.15 16.17 -19.13
N GLY A 442 10.95 15.62 -20.32
CA GLY A 442 11.69 14.47 -20.83
C GLY A 442 13.21 14.71 -20.91
N LEU A 443 13.64 15.83 -21.50
CA LEU A 443 15.05 16.21 -21.64
C LEU A 443 15.74 16.38 -20.28
N ARG A 444 15.04 16.94 -19.27
CA ARG A 444 15.57 17.09 -17.91
C ARG A 444 15.81 15.77 -17.19
N THR A 445 15.05 14.74 -17.55
CA THR A 445 15.20 13.37 -17.03
C THR A 445 16.07 12.48 -17.91
N THR A 446 16.48 12.95 -19.08
CA THR A 446 17.27 12.18 -20.04
C THR A 446 18.72 12.11 -19.57
N ASP A 447 19.33 10.92 -19.71
CA ASP A 447 20.77 10.78 -19.56
C ASP A 447 21.49 11.70 -20.55
N ALA A 448 22.26 12.65 -20.01
CA ALA A 448 22.96 13.66 -20.77
C ALA A 448 23.95 13.08 -21.80
N CYS A 449 24.50 11.89 -21.55
CA CYS A 449 25.39 11.19 -22.47
C CYS A 449 24.66 10.62 -23.69
N LEU A 450 23.33 10.45 -23.60
CA LEU A 450 22.50 9.97 -24.71
C LEU A 450 21.98 11.08 -25.62
N VAL A 451 22.16 12.35 -25.26
CA VAL A 451 21.63 13.50 -26.00
C VAL A 451 22.06 13.54 -27.47
N PRO A 452 23.34 13.29 -27.84
CA PRO A 452 23.75 13.28 -29.25
C PRO A 452 23.14 12.15 -30.09
N TRP A 453 22.52 11.16 -29.43
CA TRP A 453 21.76 10.09 -30.08
C TRP A 453 20.28 10.44 -30.30
N ILE A 454 19.83 11.64 -29.93
CA ILE A 454 18.56 12.20 -30.40
C ILE A 454 18.73 12.47 -31.90
N PHE A 455 18.00 11.71 -32.72
CA PHE A 455 18.24 11.66 -34.15
C PHE A 455 17.66 12.88 -34.85
N THR A 456 18.45 13.95 -34.94
CA THR A 456 18.10 15.15 -35.70
C THR A 456 19.33 15.73 -36.36
N GLN A 457 19.21 16.07 -37.64
CA GLN A 457 20.18 16.96 -38.29
C GLN A 457 19.93 18.40 -37.83
N TYR A 458 20.77 18.87 -36.91
CA TYR A 458 20.70 20.20 -36.34
C TYR A 458 20.89 21.29 -37.41
N CYS A 459 20.09 22.34 -37.31
CA CYS A 459 20.10 23.48 -38.21
C CYS A 459 20.80 24.69 -37.59
N TYR A 460 20.63 24.88 -36.29
CA TYR A 460 21.13 26.04 -35.56
C TYR A 460 21.67 25.61 -34.19
N VAL A 461 22.68 26.35 -33.71
CA VAL A 461 23.17 26.18 -32.34
C VAL A 461 22.15 26.74 -31.35
N ASP A 462 21.62 27.93 -31.63
CA ASP A 462 20.84 28.77 -30.71
C ASP A 462 19.44 29.14 -31.23
N PHE A 463 18.53 29.50 -30.33
CA PHE A 463 17.16 29.89 -30.67
C PHE A 463 17.07 31.18 -31.49
N ASN A 464 18.05 32.08 -31.37
CA ASN A 464 18.11 33.30 -32.18
C ASN A 464 18.62 33.06 -33.61
N ARG A 465 19.06 31.83 -33.92
CA ARG A 465 19.57 31.43 -35.24
C ARG A 465 20.82 32.23 -35.64
N GLN A 466 21.64 32.62 -34.66
CA GLN A 466 22.89 33.34 -34.91
C GLN A 466 23.95 32.44 -35.52
N TRP A 467 23.99 31.16 -35.13
CA TRP A 467 24.97 30.19 -35.64
C TRP A 467 24.28 29.03 -36.37
N GLU A 468 24.56 28.93 -37.66
CA GLU A 468 24.05 27.88 -38.54
C GLU A 468 24.93 26.62 -38.47
N MET A 469 24.32 25.43 -38.57
CA MET A 469 25.02 24.13 -38.44
C MET A 469 24.80 23.14 -39.59
N ALA A 470 23.86 23.38 -40.50
CA ALA A 470 23.53 22.38 -41.52
C ALA A 470 24.72 22.06 -42.43
N SER A 471 24.98 20.77 -42.71
CA SER A 471 26.13 20.29 -43.50
C SER A 471 26.21 20.85 -44.93
N THR A 472 25.08 21.24 -45.53
CA THR A 472 25.02 21.79 -46.89
C THR A 472 24.19 23.07 -46.96
N ALA A 473 24.51 23.95 -47.91
CA ALA A 473 23.74 25.18 -48.14
C ALA A 473 22.28 24.89 -48.49
N ALA A 474 22.02 23.84 -49.28
CA ALA A 474 20.67 23.41 -49.62
C ALA A 474 19.86 22.96 -48.39
N ARG A 475 20.49 22.25 -47.43
CA ARG A 475 19.85 21.89 -46.16
C ARG A 475 19.58 23.12 -45.30
N GLN A 476 20.54 24.05 -45.23
CA GLN A 476 20.39 25.30 -44.48
C GLN A 476 19.21 26.13 -45.00
N GLN A 477 19.03 26.19 -46.33
CA GLN A 477 17.86 26.83 -46.91
C GLN A 477 16.54 26.15 -46.47
N ARG A 478 16.50 24.82 -46.40
CA ARG A 478 15.33 24.08 -45.86
C ARG A 478 15.11 24.34 -44.37
N CYS A 479 16.18 24.52 -43.59
CA CYS A 479 16.09 24.80 -42.15
C CYS A 479 15.32 26.08 -41.82
N ARG A 480 15.28 27.06 -42.73
CA ARG A 480 14.50 28.30 -42.56
C ARG A 480 13.00 28.03 -42.40
N ALA A 481 12.48 26.96 -43.00
CA ALA A 481 11.08 26.55 -42.89
C ALA A 481 10.80 25.58 -41.71
N MET A 482 11.82 25.18 -40.94
CA MET A 482 11.71 24.18 -39.86
C MET A 482 11.84 24.78 -38.46
N THR A 483 11.85 26.12 -38.34
CA THR A 483 12.11 26.85 -37.09
C THR A 483 11.03 26.67 -36.02
N ALA A 484 9.84 26.20 -36.38
CA ALA A 484 8.81 25.82 -35.41
C ALA A 484 9.14 24.52 -34.64
N ASN A 485 10.10 23.72 -35.12
CA ASN A 485 10.51 22.46 -34.49
C ASN A 485 11.74 22.67 -33.60
N GLY A 486 11.58 22.56 -32.28
CA GLY A 486 12.66 22.70 -31.30
C GLY A 486 13.79 21.68 -31.49
N ALA A 487 13.54 20.54 -32.14
CA ALA A 487 14.56 19.51 -32.35
C ALA A 487 15.72 19.96 -33.25
N VAL A 488 15.50 20.98 -34.11
CA VAL A 488 16.56 21.47 -35.01
C VAL A 488 17.56 22.43 -34.33
N PHE A 489 17.31 22.79 -33.07
CA PHE A 489 18.14 23.69 -32.28
C PHE A 489 18.93 22.91 -31.22
N LEU A 490 20.25 23.05 -31.20
CA LEU A 490 21.09 22.36 -30.22
C LEU A 490 20.82 22.87 -28.79
N GLU A 491 20.53 24.17 -28.67
CA GLU A 491 20.16 24.84 -27.43
C GLU A 491 19.01 24.16 -26.71
N SER A 492 17.98 23.67 -27.42
CA SER A 492 16.82 22.96 -26.85
C SER A 492 17.24 21.87 -25.87
N SER A 493 18.20 21.05 -26.29
CA SER A 493 18.73 19.94 -25.49
C SER A 493 19.68 20.46 -24.40
N LEU A 494 20.67 21.29 -24.75
CA LEU A 494 21.73 21.71 -23.83
C LEU A 494 21.21 22.54 -22.64
N ARG A 495 20.17 23.34 -22.85
CA ARG A 495 19.58 24.15 -21.77
C ARG A 495 18.79 23.32 -20.77
N ASN A 496 18.33 22.11 -21.15
CA ASN A 496 17.46 21.27 -20.32
C ASN A 496 18.16 20.06 -19.70
N VAL A 497 19.27 19.57 -20.27
CA VAL A 497 19.98 18.42 -19.71
C VAL A 497 20.91 18.82 -18.56
N ASN A 498 21.36 17.83 -17.78
CA ASN A 498 22.47 18.06 -16.84
C ASN A 498 23.74 18.37 -17.63
N TYR A 499 24.10 19.65 -17.67
CA TYR A 499 25.22 20.13 -18.48
C TYR A 499 26.57 19.57 -18.01
N GLN A 500 26.74 19.33 -16.71
CA GLN A 500 27.98 18.74 -16.18
C GLN A 500 28.15 17.30 -16.70
N ALA A 501 27.13 16.46 -16.55
CA ALA A 501 27.16 15.09 -17.05
C ALA A 501 27.33 15.04 -18.59
N PHE A 502 26.72 15.99 -19.30
CA PHE A 502 26.93 16.15 -20.75
C PHE A 502 28.41 16.41 -21.07
N ARG A 503 29.06 17.33 -20.34
CA ARG A 503 30.48 17.68 -20.54
C ARG A 503 31.42 16.52 -20.26
N GLU A 504 31.11 15.66 -19.29
CA GLU A 504 31.91 14.46 -18.97
C GLU A 504 31.96 13.49 -20.16
N CYS A 505 30.85 13.31 -20.88
CA CYS A 505 30.77 12.40 -22.02
C CYS A 505 31.20 13.04 -23.36
N TRP A 506 30.85 14.31 -23.58
CA TRP A 506 30.94 14.93 -24.92
C TRP A 506 31.64 16.29 -24.94
N GLY A 507 32.16 16.77 -23.81
CA GLY A 507 32.73 18.12 -23.68
C GLY A 507 33.84 18.42 -24.69
N ALA A 508 34.80 17.51 -24.87
CA ALA A 508 35.89 17.70 -25.81
C ALA A 508 35.41 17.84 -27.27
N ALA A 509 34.49 16.97 -27.69
CA ALA A 509 33.92 17.04 -29.04
C ALA A 509 33.04 18.28 -29.22
N PHE A 510 32.25 18.65 -28.20
CA PHE A 510 31.44 19.86 -28.21
C PHE A 510 32.30 21.14 -28.29
N ASP A 511 33.43 21.17 -27.59
CA ASP A 511 34.34 22.31 -27.59
C ASP A 511 34.93 22.52 -28.99
N VAL A 512 35.38 21.46 -29.66
CA VAL A 512 35.87 21.51 -31.05
C VAL A 512 34.75 21.84 -32.04
N ALA A 513 33.64 21.12 -31.95
CA ALA A 513 32.56 21.21 -32.93
C ALA A 513 31.81 22.55 -32.88
N VAL A 514 31.64 23.13 -31.69
CA VAL A 514 30.71 24.26 -31.46
C VAL A 514 31.32 25.33 -30.57
N ALA A 515 31.74 25.00 -29.35
CA ALA A 515 31.99 26.02 -28.32
C ALA A 515 33.16 26.95 -28.66
N ALA A 516 34.22 26.43 -29.29
CA ALA A 516 35.39 27.22 -29.67
C ALA A 516 35.06 28.31 -30.70
N GLU A 517 34.18 28.02 -31.67
CA GLU A 517 33.74 29.00 -32.66
C GLU A 517 32.75 30.01 -32.05
N VAL A 518 31.71 29.50 -31.37
CA VAL A 518 30.66 30.34 -30.79
C VAL A 518 31.23 31.31 -29.75
N GLY A 519 32.16 30.83 -28.92
CA GLY A 519 32.83 31.59 -27.87
C GLY A 519 33.73 32.74 -28.35
N ARG A 520 33.97 32.87 -29.67
CA ARG A 520 34.71 34.02 -30.24
C ARG A 520 33.91 35.33 -30.15
N THR A 521 32.59 35.25 -29.99
CA THR A 521 31.70 36.41 -29.94
C THR A 521 31.15 36.63 -28.53
N GLN A 522 30.86 37.89 -28.18
CA GLN A 522 30.25 38.23 -26.87
C GLN A 522 28.88 37.54 -26.68
N GLY A 523 28.08 37.48 -27.75
CA GLY A 523 26.79 36.79 -27.73
C GLY A 523 26.95 35.29 -27.46
N GLY A 524 27.94 34.65 -28.08
CA GLY A 524 28.21 33.23 -27.89
C GLY A 524 28.76 32.88 -26.51
N GLN A 525 29.59 33.74 -25.92
CA GLN A 525 30.02 33.56 -24.52
C GLN A 525 28.83 33.63 -23.56
N THR A 526 27.91 34.57 -23.79
CA THR A 526 26.68 34.71 -23.00
C THR A 526 25.79 33.48 -23.15
N TRP A 527 25.63 32.97 -24.38
CA TRP A 527 24.90 31.74 -24.65
C TRP A 527 25.52 30.52 -23.96
N LEU A 528 26.86 30.37 -24.00
CA LEU A 528 27.58 29.30 -23.30
C LEU A 528 27.37 29.37 -21.78
N THR A 529 27.39 30.56 -21.17
CA THR A 529 27.05 30.75 -19.75
C THR A 529 25.60 30.36 -19.46
N LEU A 530 24.67 30.70 -20.34
CA LEU A 530 23.25 30.36 -20.19
C LEU A 530 23.00 28.84 -20.22
N VAL A 531 23.52 28.12 -21.22
CA VAL A 531 23.29 26.67 -21.33
C VAL A 531 24.04 25.87 -20.26
N SER A 532 25.17 26.40 -19.78
CA SER A 532 25.98 25.77 -18.72
C SER A 532 25.47 26.01 -17.30
N SER A 533 24.45 26.87 -17.11
CA SER A 533 23.88 27.13 -15.79
C SER A 533 23.39 25.83 -15.12
N PRO A 534 23.81 25.54 -13.87
CA PRO A 534 23.30 24.40 -13.12
C PRO A 534 21.85 24.62 -12.68
N VAL A 535 21.46 25.89 -12.46
CA VAL A 535 20.09 26.27 -12.13
C VAL A 535 19.31 26.41 -13.42
N LYS A 536 18.36 25.51 -13.64
CA LYS A 536 17.45 25.55 -14.79
C LYS A 536 16.20 26.35 -14.44
N LEU A 537 15.63 27.02 -15.43
CA LEU A 537 14.36 27.73 -15.28
C LEU A 537 13.25 26.76 -14.83
N PRO A 538 12.22 27.24 -14.09
CA PRO A 538 10.98 26.48 -13.93
C PRO A 538 10.43 26.01 -15.28
N ILE A 539 9.76 24.85 -15.31
CA ILE A 539 9.30 24.25 -16.58
C ILE A 539 8.38 25.22 -17.34
N ALA A 540 7.49 25.92 -16.64
CA ALA A 540 6.58 26.89 -17.27
C ALA A 540 7.33 28.03 -17.98
N ASP A 541 8.36 28.59 -17.35
CA ASP A 541 9.16 29.69 -17.91
C ASP A 541 10.03 29.21 -19.08
N GLU A 542 10.53 27.98 -19.01
CA GLU A 542 11.26 27.35 -20.10
C GLU A 542 10.37 27.14 -21.33
N VAL A 543 9.15 26.63 -21.13
CA VAL A 543 8.14 26.48 -22.19
C VAL A 543 7.79 27.84 -22.80
N ALA A 544 7.66 28.89 -21.98
CA ALA A 544 7.43 30.25 -22.46
C ALA A 544 8.61 30.79 -23.28
N ALA A 545 9.86 30.50 -22.86
CA ALA A 545 11.06 30.91 -23.59
C ALA A 545 11.14 30.27 -24.99
N TRP A 546 10.79 28.99 -25.11
CA TRP A 546 10.71 28.31 -26.42
C TRP A 546 9.62 28.93 -27.29
N SER A 547 8.43 29.11 -26.73
CA SER A 547 7.28 29.69 -27.41
C SER A 547 7.55 31.12 -27.89
N GLY A 548 8.29 31.92 -27.10
CA GLY A 548 8.73 33.26 -27.46
C GLY A 548 9.63 33.32 -28.70
N HIS A 549 10.33 32.23 -29.02
CA HIS A 549 11.13 32.09 -30.24
C HIS A 549 10.36 31.42 -31.39
N GLY A 550 9.04 31.24 -31.25
CA GLY A 550 8.19 30.64 -32.28
C GLY A 550 8.31 29.12 -32.40
N ILE A 551 8.97 28.46 -31.44
CA ILE A 551 9.03 27.01 -31.35
C ILE A 551 7.68 26.51 -30.84
N LYS A 552 7.12 25.47 -31.48
CA LYS A 552 5.78 24.94 -31.20
C LYS A 552 5.76 23.48 -30.79
N HIS A 553 6.72 22.69 -31.29
CA HIS A 553 6.82 21.26 -31.03
C HIS A 553 8.29 20.84 -31.08
N PHE A 554 8.60 19.64 -30.61
CA PHE A 554 9.91 19.03 -30.75
C PHE A 554 9.73 17.62 -31.30
N THR A 555 10.09 17.45 -32.56
CA THR A 555 9.92 16.20 -33.30
C THR A 555 11.26 15.79 -33.90
N PRO A 556 11.92 14.74 -33.35
CA PRO A 556 13.14 14.20 -33.94
C PRO A 556 12.83 13.51 -35.28
N GLN A 557 13.88 13.26 -36.07
CA GLN A 557 13.73 12.50 -37.30
C GLN A 557 13.51 11.01 -37.00
N TRP A 558 12.80 10.33 -37.90
CA TRP A 558 12.62 8.89 -37.82
C TRP A 558 13.95 8.15 -37.97
N GLN A 559 14.10 7.07 -37.21
CA GLN A 559 15.30 6.23 -37.26
C GLN A 559 14.96 4.75 -36.98
N ASN A 560 15.87 3.84 -37.33
CA ASN A 560 15.74 2.41 -36.99
C ASN A 560 16.95 1.82 -36.25
N PHE A 561 17.90 2.64 -35.80
CA PHE A 561 19.04 2.22 -34.99
C PHE A 561 18.73 2.12 -33.48
N LYS A 562 17.56 2.56 -33.03
CA LYS A 562 17.05 2.39 -31.65
C LYS A 562 15.55 2.09 -31.65
N THR A 563 15.11 1.26 -30.72
CA THR A 563 13.70 1.12 -30.36
C THR A 563 13.31 2.19 -29.37
N VAL A 564 12.17 2.85 -29.61
CA VAL A 564 11.56 3.71 -28.62
C VAL A 564 10.86 2.83 -27.60
N GLY A 565 11.27 2.96 -26.33
CA GLY A 565 10.61 2.30 -25.21
C GLY A 565 9.29 2.99 -24.87
N LEU A 566 8.37 2.24 -24.26
CA LEU A 566 7.10 2.75 -23.80
C LEU A 566 6.65 1.95 -22.57
N ASN A 567 6.25 2.67 -21.52
CA ASN A 567 5.53 2.11 -20.39
C ASN A 567 4.13 2.71 -20.37
N ASN A 568 3.12 1.91 -20.69
CA ASN A 568 1.73 2.34 -20.83
C ASN A 568 0.84 1.51 -19.90
N TYR A 569 -0.01 2.17 -19.14
CA TYR A 569 -0.91 1.57 -18.15
C TYR A 569 -2.23 2.34 -18.08
N TYR A 570 -3.29 1.66 -17.63
CA TYR A 570 -4.52 2.30 -17.21
C TYR A 570 -4.75 2.04 -15.73
N ASP A 571 -5.50 2.93 -15.09
CA ASP A 571 -5.76 2.88 -13.67
C ASP A 571 -7.21 2.48 -13.40
N VAL A 572 -7.41 1.55 -12.45
CA VAL A 572 -8.73 1.28 -11.86
C VAL A 572 -8.78 1.91 -10.49
N LYS A 573 -9.72 2.82 -10.28
CA LYS A 573 -9.95 3.47 -8.99
C LYS A 573 -11.13 2.80 -8.29
N ASN A 574 -10.93 2.31 -7.07
CA ASN A 574 -11.99 1.70 -6.28
C ASN A 574 -12.87 2.74 -5.56
N VAL A 575 -13.91 2.29 -4.85
CA VAL A 575 -14.89 3.17 -4.16
C VAL A 575 -14.26 4.04 -3.05
N PHE A 576 -13.12 3.65 -2.51
CA PHE A 576 -12.39 4.40 -1.47
C PHE A 576 -11.38 5.38 -2.05
N GLY A 577 -11.21 5.39 -3.37
CA GLY A 577 -10.28 6.25 -4.08
C GLY A 577 -8.88 5.68 -4.26
N SER A 578 -8.62 4.45 -3.83
CA SER A 578 -7.36 3.74 -4.11
C SER A 578 -7.27 3.40 -5.59
N THR A 579 -6.10 3.64 -6.17
CA THR A 579 -5.86 3.50 -7.61
C THR A 579 -4.89 2.35 -7.88
N TYR A 580 -5.25 1.48 -8.83
CA TYR A 580 -4.50 0.27 -9.18
C TYR A 580 -4.12 0.31 -10.66
N PRO A 581 -2.81 0.38 -10.99
CA PRO A 581 -2.37 0.40 -12.37
C PRO A 581 -2.36 -1.01 -12.97
N PHE A 582 -2.78 -1.07 -14.22
CA PHE A 582 -2.81 -2.26 -15.06
C PHE A 582 -2.07 -1.99 -16.36
N THR A 583 -1.02 -2.77 -16.61
CA THR A 583 -0.15 -2.58 -17.77
C THR A 583 -0.89 -2.86 -19.08
N LEU A 584 -0.83 -1.89 -20.00
CA LEU A 584 -1.29 -2.02 -21.37
C LEU A 584 -0.16 -2.49 -22.29
N GLN A 585 1.01 -1.85 -22.16
CA GLN A 585 2.19 -2.17 -22.93
C GLN A 585 3.45 -1.85 -22.12
N TYR A 586 4.43 -2.74 -22.17
CA TYR A 586 5.74 -2.50 -21.61
C TYR A 586 6.83 -2.86 -22.63
N LYS A 587 7.60 -1.85 -23.05
CA LYS A 587 8.71 -1.99 -24.00
C LYS A 587 9.90 -1.17 -23.55
N LEU A 588 11.08 -1.79 -23.49
CA LEU A 588 12.32 -1.08 -23.21
C LEU A 588 12.90 -0.42 -24.48
N GLY A 589 13.51 0.75 -24.28
CA GLY A 589 14.31 1.39 -25.32
C GLY A 589 15.67 0.71 -25.42
N ASN A 590 16.14 0.43 -26.63
CA ASN A 590 17.45 -0.19 -26.85
C ASN A 590 18.05 0.23 -28.20
N PHE A 591 19.38 0.23 -28.29
CA PHE A 591 20.08 0.37 -29.56
C PHE A 591 20.08 -0.96 -30.33
N ARG A 592 20.06 -0.86 -31.66
CA ARG A 592 20.07 -1.96 -32.64
C ARG A 592 20.95 -1.57 -33.83
N LEU A 593 22.19 -1.17 -33.53
CA LEU A 593 23.16 -0.65 -34.50
C LEU A 593 23.56 -1.68 -35.57
N ASP A 594 23.41 -2.97 -35.27
CA ASP A 594 23.65 -4.08 -36.21
C ASP A 594 22.57 -4.19 -37.31
N LYS A 595 21.37 -3.67 -37.06
CA LYS A 595 20.21 -3.72 -37.98
C LYS A 595 19.84 -2.34 -38.53
N GLN A 596 20.62 -1.32 -38.22
CA GLN A 596 20.31 0.03 -38.66
C GLN A 596 20.53 0.17 -40.17
N THR A 597 19.63 0.88 -40.82
CA THR A 597 19.80 1.31 -42.22
C THR A 597 19.73 2.82 -42.38
N THR A 598 19.24 3.53 -41.36
CA THR A 598 19.05 4.99 -41.41
C THR A 598 20.36 5.77 -41.40
N TYR A 599 21.48 5.17 -41.00
CA TYR A 599 22.78 5.85 -41.10
C TYR A 599 23.14 6.17 -42.53
N LYS A 600 22.66 5.42 -43.53
CA LYS A 600 22.88 5.73 -44.95
C LYS A 600 22.34 7.12 -45.35
N MET A 601 21.33 7.62 -44.65
CA MET A 601 20.76 8.96 -44.86
C MET A 601 21.49 10.01 -44.00
N TYR A 602 21.69 9.68 -42.72
CA TYR A 602 22.43 10.47 -41.75
C TYR A 602 22.77 9.60 -40.56
N TRP A 603 24.01 9.63 -40.09
CA TRP A 603 24.44 8.79 -38.97
C TRP A 603 24.20 9.40 -37.57
N GLY A 604 23.68 10.63 -37.46
CA GLY A 604 23.42 11.26 -36.15
C GLY A 604 24.57 12.13 -35.63
N LEU A 605 24.22 13.07 -34.73
CA LEU A 605 25.16 14.06 -34.16
C LEU A 605 26.29 13.39 -33.36
N ALA A 606 25.99 12.31 -32.66
CA ALA A 606 26.99 11.52 -31.95
C ALA A 606 28.17 11.13 -32.85
N ASN A 607 27.89 10.69 -34.09
CA ASN A 607 28.93 10.31 -35.04
C ASN A 607 29.63 11.52 -35.67
N ASP A 608 28.92 12.64 -35.90
CA ASP A 608 29.57 13.89 -36.30
C ASP A 608 30.59 14.36 -35.25
N TRP A 609 30.25 14.24 -33.96
CA TRP A 609 31.13 14.60 -32.84
C TRP A 609 32.30 13.64 -32.63
N ILE A 610 32.09 12.34 -32.86
CA ILE A 610 33.19 11.39 -32.88
C ILE A 610 34.15 11.72 -34.04
N ALA A 611 33.62 12.03 -35.21
CA ALA A 611 34.43 12.35 -36.39
C ALA A 611 35.27 13.62 -36.16
N VAL A 612 34.69 14.73 -35.68
CA VAL A 612 35.49 15.96 -35.42
C VAL A 612 36.50 15.80 -34.28
N ALA A 613 36.30 14.84 -33.36
CA ALA A 613 37.28 14.53 -32.31
C ALA A 613 38.42 13.62 -32.79
N GLN A 614 38.23 12.87 -33.89
CA GLN A 614 39.22 11.93 -34.42
C GLN A 614 40.01 12.54 -35.59
N ASN A 615 41.32 12.68 -35.43
CA ASN A 615 42.19 13.26 -36.47
C ASN A 615 42.14 12.50 -37.82
N SER A 616 41.88 11.19 -37.79
CA SER A 616 41.84 10.34 -39.00
C SER A 616 40.52 10.39 -39.79
N SER A 617 39.49 11.11 -39.31
CA SER A 617 38.16 11.12 -39.92
C SER A 617 38.02 12.00 -41.17
N GLY A 618 39.07 12.76 -41.52
CA GLY A 618 39.03 13.79 -42.56
C GLY A 618 38.42 15.13 -42.11
N ILE A 619 37.73 15.18 -40.97
CA ILE A 619 37.19 16.41 -40.36
C ILE A 619 37.64 16.64 -38.91
N GLY A 620 38.67 15.93 -38.47
CA GLY A 620 39.24 16.08 -37.12
C GLY A 620 39.71 17.51 -36.85
N GLY A 621 39.32 18.07 -35.70
CA GLY A 621 39.65 19.43 -35.28
C GLY A 621 38.83 20.54 -35.97
N LEU A 622 37.87 20.20 -36.83
CA LEU A 622 37.06 21.17 -37.57
C LEU A 622 35.74 21.50 -36.86
N SER A 623 35.22 22.70 -37.11
CA SER A 623 33.97 23.17 -36.51
C SER A 623 32.74 22.71 -37.33
N LEU A 624 31.64 22.41 -36.64
CA LEU A 624 30.33 22.17 -37.26
C LEU A 624 29.50 23.45 -37.43
N VAL A 625 30.03 24.61 -37.02
CA VAL A 625 29.38 25.92 -37.19
C VAL A 625 29.77 26.51 -38.54
N ARG A 626 28.80 26.82 -39.39
CA ARG A 626 29.00 27.26 -40.78
C ARG A 626 29.76 28.57 -40.92
N SER A 627 29.67 29.46 -39.93
CA SER A 627 30.39 30.74 -39.92
C SER A 627 31.88 30.59 -39.61
N SER A 628 32.32 29.41 -39.16
CA SER A 628 33.71 29.16 -38.79
C SER A 628 34.63 29.15 -40.02
N PRO A 629 35.83 29.76 -39.95
CA PRO A 629 36.83 29.62 -41.00
C PRO A 629 37.31 28.18 -41.19
N THR A 630 37.15 27.32 -40.16
CA THR A 630 37.51 25.89 -40.19
C THR A 630 36.27 25.00 -40.23
N TYR A 631 35.23 25.42 -40.95
CA TYR A 631 34.00 24.65 -41.08
C TYR A 631 34.24 23.29 -41.77
N ALA A 632 33.82 22.21 -41.12
CA ALA A 632 34.11 20.82 -41.47
C ALA A 632 33.70 20.45 -42.89
N PHE A 633 32.59 20.97 -43.39
CA PHE A 633 32.03 20.62 -44.70
C PHE A 633 32.31 21.66 -45.79
N THR A 634 33.39 22.44 -45.64
CA THR A 634 33.84 23.37 -46.69
C THR A 634 34.49 22.64 -47.85
N ASN A 635 35.43 21.74 -47.54
CA ASN A 635 36.21 20.97 -48.52
C ASN A 635 35.93 19.46 -48.47
N GLN A 636 35.05 19.03 -47.57
CA GLN A 636 34.65 17.64 -47.37
C GLN A 636 33.13 17.53 -47.42
N THR A 637 32.61 16.37 -47.80
CA THR A 637 31.18 16.08 -47.73
C THR A 637 30.90 15.10 -46.61
N ALA A 638 29.69 15.15 -46.04
CA ALA A 638 29.27 14.16 -45.05
C ALA A 638 29.36 12.73 -45.59
N GLU A 639 29.05 12.53 -46.88
CA GLU A 639 29.16 11.23 -47.56
C GLU A 639 30.60 10.72 -47.58
N THR A 640 31.58 11.56 -47.94
CA THR A 640 33.00 11.17 -47.96
C THR A 640 33.49 10.77 -46.57
N VAL A 641 33.10 11.51 -45.53
CA VAL A 641 33.45 11.20 -44.14
C VAL A 641 32.84 9.85 -43.72
N MET A 642 31.58 9.59 -44.10
CA MET A 642 30.92 8.31 -43.80
C MET A 642 31.52 7.12 -44.54
N LEU A 643 31.96 7.30 -45.79
CA LEU A 643 32.70 6.29 -46.56
C LEU A 643 34.05 5.97 -45.90
N GLN A 644 34.80 6.99 -45.47
CA GLN A 644 36.08 6.81 -44.77
C GLN A 644 35.92 6.06 -43.45
N ASN A 645 34.82 6.28 -42.74
CA ASN A 645 34.48 5.56 -41.51
C ASN A 645 33.93 4.14 -41.75
N GLY A 646 33.76 3.71 -43.00
CA GLY A 646 33.16 2.40 -43.34
C GLY A 646 31.68 2.27 -42.98
N THR A 647 30.95 3.39 -42.91
CA THR A 647 29.51 3.40 -42.63
C THR A 647 28.64 3.19 -43.88
N LEU A 648 29.15 3.58 -45.05
CA LEU A 648 28.48 3.48 -46.36
C LEU A 648 29.01 2.33 -47.20
#